data_AF-A0A8C7ZHM6-F1
#
_entry.id   AF-A0A8C7ZHM6-F1
#
_cell.length_a   1.000
_cell.length_b   1.000
_cell.length_c   1.000
_cell.angle_alpha   90.00
_cell.angle_beta   90.00
_cell.angle_gamma   90.00
#
_symmetry.space_group_name_H-M   'P 1'
#
loop_
_entity.id
_entity.type
_entity.pdbx_description
1 polymer ?
#
loop_
_entity_poly.entity_id
_entity_poly.type
_entity_poly.pdbx_seq_one_letter_code
_entity_poly.pdbx_strand_id
1 'polypeptide(L)'
;MSVDEQGYTDAMLLLEAGPEWLRAEIERLSRELTETTNEKIQAAEYGLAVLEEKQQLKQQYDDLEIEYDAVRQELDQVKEAFGQAHSNHKKVAADGESREESLIQESACKEAYYEQRVLDLQTEIRQTRNILTNTQSENERLGVIFQDMKDNCEMVELQRNQLRDDIKEYKFRESRLLQDYTELEEENISLQKQVSVLKQSQVEFEGLKHEIRRLEEDTQFLNSQLEDAIRLKEIAERQLGEALETIKTERELKASLRKELSHYMTIGDSLYHSPLSISLDGLKFSDDTATEPNNDEGLHGYENSFTKLANEIVDDNRVFTPKKEELFCPVPSLVDDLLSELNISEIQKLKQQLMQMEREKVNLLSNLQDSQKQLEQANGALSEHQEKVNRLTENLNAIRKLQASKERQSALDNEKERDSHEDGDYYEVDINGPEILECKYKVAVSEAGELKEELKTLKAEYQSCQSRYDEERIRLENDVTTLGEKLATLEKTSQIDREEKAKLEKELRKLSDVAGESQGSLSVAQDELVTFSEELATLYNHVCMCNNETPNRVMLDFYKEGKGGRSSPEGRGRRSPILLTRGLFPEPGKADLSDGAPSPVSSQPSPVSDHRREPMNIYNLVAIIRDQIKHLQLAVDRTTELSRQRVASLELGSVADKDKEACMEEILKLKSLLSTKREQIATLRTVLKANKQTAEIALSNLKSKYENEKAMVTETMMKLRNELKALKEDAATFSSLRAMFATRESGCTHTWRREG
;
A
#
# COMPACT_ATOMS: atom_id res chain seq x y z
N MET A 1 100.03 -30.28 -130.01
CA MET A 1 100.83 -29.84 -131.17
C MET A 1 99.88 -29.78 -132.36
N SER A 2 99.58 -28.62 -132.93
CA SER A 2 100.42 -27.90 -133.90
C SER A 2 100.89 -28.80 -135.05
N VAL A 3 100.09 -28.81 -136.13
CA VAL A 3 100.47 -28.35 -137.49
C VAL A 3 101.73 -28.96 -138.12
N ASP A 4 101.47 -29.65 -139.25
CA ASP A 4 102.22 -29.77 -140.52
C ASP A 4 103.63 -30.40 -140.47
N GLU A 5 104.18 -31.02 -141.52
CA GLU A 5 104.00 -30.79 -142.95
C GLU A 5 104.57 -31.95 -143.79
N GLN A 6 104.01 -32.06 -145.00
CA GLN A 6 104.39 -32.81 -146.20
C GLN A 6 105.87 -33.15 -146.48
N GLY A 7 106.09 -34.19 -147.29
CA GLY A 7 107.30 -34.27 -148.15
C GLY A 7 107.57 -35.58 -148.90
N TYR A 8 106.93 -35.75 -150.06
CA TYR A 8 107.44 -36.31 -151.34
C TYR A 8 108.41 -37.52 -151.43
N THR A 9 107.91 -38.56 -152.12
CA THR A 9 108.49 -39.33 -153.26
C THR A 9 110.00 -39.58 -153.35
N ASP A 10 110.42 -40.85 -153.50
CA ASP A 10 111.21 -41.28 -154.67
C ASP A 10 111.21 -42.80 -154.89
N ALA A 11 111.60 -43.16 -156.10
CA ALA A 11 111.30 -44.34 -156.88
C ALA A 11 112.20 -45.57 -156.66
N MET A 12 111.62 -46.73 -156.97
CA MET A 12 112.13 -47.80 -157.86
C MET A 12 113.57 -48.36 -157.69
N LEU A 13 113.64 -49.71 -157.61
CA LEU A 13 114.81 -50.60 -157.68
C LEU A 13 115.57 -50.74 -156.32
N LEU A 14 115.82 -51.91 -155.73
CA LEU A 14 116.21 -53.20 -156.30
C LEU A 14 115.98 -54.35 -155.29
N LEU A 15 115.64 -55.49 -155.87
CA LEU A 15 115.53 -56.86 -155.37
C LEU A 15 116.65 -57.28 -154.38
N GLU A 16 116.29 -58.14 -153.40
CA GLU A 16 117.11 -58.84 -152.38
C GLU A 16 117.21 -58.24 -150.96
N ALA A 17 116.18 -58.45 -150.10
CA ALA A 17 116.30 -58.66 -148.61
C ALA A 17 114.93 -58.77 -147.86
N GLY A 18 113.90 -59.38 -148.46
CA GLY A 18 112.54 -59.45 -147.88
C GLY A 18 112.29 -60.26 -146.57
N PRO A 19 113.07 -61.28 -146.15
CA PRO A 19 112.66 -62.15 -145.03
C PRO A 19 113.07 -61.71 -143.61
N GLU A 20 114.11 -60.88 -143.46
CA GLU A 20 114.66 -60.54 -142.13
C GLU A 20 114.02 -59.29 -141.52
N TRP A 21 113.70 -58.30 -142.35
CA TRP A 21 113.02 -57.07 -141.93
C TRP A 21 111.60 -57.34 -141.39
N LEU A 22 110.83 -58.22 -142.05
CA LEU A 22 109.49 -58.60 -141.59
C LEU A 22 109.51 -59.29 -140.21
N ARG A 23 110.56 -60.08 -139.91
CA ARG A 23 110.71 -60.75 -138.60
C ARG A 23 111.04 -59.76 -137.48
N ALA A 24 111.98 -58.85 -137.73
CA ALA A 24 112.33 -57.79 -136.77
C ALA A 24 111.13 -56.85 -136.50
N GLU A 25 110.33 -56.56 -137.51
CA GLU A 25 109.13 -55.73 -137.36
C GLU A 25 108.00 -56.46 -136.60
N ILE A 26 107.83 -57.77 -136.81
CA ILE A 26 106.90 -58.59 -136.01
C ILE A 26 107.32 -58.62 -134.53
N GLU A 27 108.62 -58.76 -134.22
CA GLU A 27 109.10 -58.72 -132.83
C GLU A 27 108.95 -57.33 -132.20
N ARG A 28 109.16 -56.25 -132.97
CA ARG A 28 108.94 -54.87 -132.51
C ARG A 28 107.47 -54.64 -132.17
N LEU A 29 106.57 -55.00 -133.08
CA LEU A 29 105.12 -54.91 -132.89
C LEU A 29 104.63 -55.82 -131.76
N SER A 30 105.23 -56.99 -131.57
CA SER A 30 104.89 -57.88 -130.44
C SER A 30 105.32 -57.28 -129.11
N ARG A 31 106.50 -56.67 -129.02
CA ARG A 31 106.95 -55.94 -127.83
C ARG A 31 106.05 -54.74 -127.53
N GLU A 32 105.74 -53.94 -128.53
CA GLU A 32 104.85 -52.78 -128.40
C GLU A 32 103.42 -53.23 -128.02
N LEU A 33 102.95 -54.36 -128.55
CA LEU A 33 101.68 -54.97 -128.13
C LEU A 33 101.74 -55.46 -126.67
N THR A 34 102.84 -56.08 -126.23
CA THR A 34 103.01 -56.49 -124.83
C THR A 34 103.12 -55.31 -123.88
N GLU A 35 103.79 -54.23 -124.29
CA GLU A 35 103.94 -53.01 -123.51
C GLU A 35 102.59 -52.30 -123.38
N THR A 36 101.88 -52.09 -124.49
CA THR A 36 100.53 -51.50 -124.47
C THR A 36 99.50 -52.37 -123.75
N THR A 37 99.63 -53.69 -123.77
CA THR A 37 98.75 -54.58 -122.98
C THR A 37 99.10 -54.54 -121.50
N ASN A 38 100.38 -54.51 -121.13
CA ASN A 38 100.79 -54.32 -119.74
C ASN A 38 100.38 -52.95 -119.21
N GLU A 39 100.53 -51.88 -119.98
CA GLU A 39 100.05 -50.54 -119.63
C GLU A 39 98.53 -50.50 -119.47
N LYS A 40 97.78 -51.22 -120.32
CA LYS A 40 96.32 -51.38 -120.18
C LYS A 40 95.94 -52.14 -118.92
N ILE A 41 96.65 -53.22 -118.60
CA ILE A 41 96.45 -53.99 -117.37
C ILE A 41 96.76 -53.11 -116.16
N GLN A 42 97.90 -52.42 -116.17
CA GLN A 42 98.31 -51.54 -115.10
C GLN A 42 97.33 -50.36 -114.92
N ALA A 43 96.81 -49.78 -116.00
CA ALA A 43 95.77 -48.76 -115.93
C ALA A 43 94.43 -49.31 -115.41
N ALA A 44 94.09 -50.57 -115.71
CA ALA A 44 92.91 -51.24 -115.16
C ALA A 44 93.08 -51.58 -113.68
N GLU A 45 94.27 -51.98 -113.24
CA GLU A 45 94.63 -52.22 -111.84
C GLU A 45 94.57 -50.92 -111.03
N TYR A 46 95.17 -49.84 -111.53
CA TYR A 46 95.03 -48.52 -110.92
C TYR A 46 93.58 -48.03 -110.96
N GLY A 47 92.85 -48.27 -112.05
CA GLY A 47 91.43 -47.96 -112.16
C GLY A 47 90.57 -48.70 -111.13
N LEU A 48 90.86 -49.98 -110.90
CA LEU A 48 90.19 -50.79 -109.88
C LEU A 48 90.54 -50.32 -108.47
N ALA A 49 91.82 -50.07 -108.17
CA ALA A 49 92.26 -49.53 -106.88
C ALA A 49 91.58 -48.18 -106.58
N VAL A 50 91.48 -47.29 -107.58
CA VAL A 50 90.75 -46.00 -107.43
C VAL A 50 89.26 -46.21 -107.22
N LEU A 51 88.64 -47.21 -107.88
CA LEU A 51 87.23 -47.54 -107.66
C LEU A 51 86.98 -48.14 -106.27
N GLU A 52 87.89 -48.98 -105.77
CA GLU A 52 87.86 -49.53 -104.42
C GLU A 52 88.05 -48.44 -103.36
N GLU A 53 89.02 -47.54 -103.53
CA GLU A 53 89.22 -46.37 -102.66
C GLU A 53 87.99 -45.45 -102.69
N LYS A 54 87.42 -45.19 -103.88
CA LYS A 54 86.17 -44.42 -104.02
C LYS A 54 85.01 -45.10 -103.31
N GLN A 55 84.87 -46.42 -103.43
CA GLN A 55 83.80 -47.17 -102.77
C GLN A 55 83.99 -47.16 -101.24
N GLN A 56 85.22 -47.28 -100.76
CA GLN A 56 85.54 -47.20 -99.32
C GLN A 56 85.32 -45.80 -98.76
N LEU A 57 85.73 -44.75 -99.48
CA LEU A 57 85.45 -43.35 -99.14
C LEU A 57 83.94 -43.07 -99.13
N LYS A 58 83.20 -43.63 -100.09
CA LYS A 58 81.75 -43.49 -100.13
C LYS A 58 81.09 -44.17 -98.93
N GLN A 59 81.51 -45.38 -98.57
CA GLN A 59 81.02 -46.06 -97.37
C GLN A 59 81.31 -45.23 -96.11
N GLN A 60 82.54 -44.71 -95.97
CA GLN A 60 82.91 -43.84 -94.84
C GLN A 60 82.09 -42.55 -94.80
N TYR A 61 81.77 -41.96 -95.95
CA TYR A 61 80.91 -40.78 -96.02
C TYR A 61 79.48 -41.11 -95.61
N ASP A 62 78.91 -42.21 -96.14
CA ASP A 62 77.56 -42.66 -95.81
C ASP A 62 77.45 -43.01 -94.31
N ASP A 63 78.47 -43.69 -93.73
CA ASP A 63 78.55 -43.98 -92.30
C ASP A 63 78.64 -42.69 -91.46
N LEU A 64 79.46 -41.73 -91.89
CA LEU A 64 79.61 -40.43 -91.21
C LEU A 64 78.33 -39.58 -91.32
N GLU A 65 77.58 -39.67 -92.42
CA GLU A 65 76.29 -39.01 -92.59
C GLU A 65 75.24 -39.61 -91.66
N ILE A 66 75.21 -40.95 -91.51
CA ILE A 66 74.35 -41.63 -90.53
C ILE A 66 74.70 -41.21 -89.10
N GLU A 67 75.99 -41.17 -88.74
CA GLU A 67 76.44 -40.70 -87.42
C GLU A 67 76.09 -39.23 -87.19
N TYR A 68 76.25 -38.37 -88.20
CA TYR A 68 75.87 -36.96 -88.13
C TYR A 68 74.37 -36.80 -87.90
N ASP A 69 73.54 -37.51 -88.65
CA ASP A 69 72.08 -37.47 -88.49
C ASP A 69 71.65 -38.04 -87.13
N ALA A 70 72.30 -39.09 -86.63
CA ALA A 70 72.05 -39.63 -85.29
C ALA A 70 72.38 -38.61 -84.18
N VAL A 71 73.58 -38.00 -84.22
CA VAL A 71 73.99 -36.97 -83.25
C VAL A 71 73.09 -35.74 -83.34
N ARG A 72 72.64 -35.36 -84.54
CA ARG A 72 71.69 -34.27 -84.72
C ARG A 72 70.35 -34.57 -84.07
N GLN A 73 69.82 -35.79 -84.24
CA GLN A 73 68.59 -36.22 -83.58
C GLN A 73 68.74 -36.25 -82.05
N GLU A 74 69.84 -36.78 -81.52
CA GLU A 74 70.13 -36.76 -80.08
C GLU A 74 70.21 -35.33 -79.54
N LEU A 75 70.87 -34.42 -80.27
CA LEU A 75 70.94 -33.01 -79.90
C LEU A 75 69.55 -32.37 -79.84
N ASP A 76 68.68 -32.66 -80.80
CA ASP A 76 67.32 -32.12 -80.82
C ASP A 76 66.47 -32.71 -79.67
N GLN A 77 66.61 -34.01 -79.36
CA GLN A 77 65.97 -34.63 -78.19
C GLN A 77 66.46 -34.02 -76.88
N VAL A 78 67.76 -33.77 -76.73
CA VAL A 78 68.33 -33.12 -75.54
C VAL A 78 67.86 -31.68 -75.40
N LYS A 79 67.78 -30.92 -76.50
CA LYS A 79 67.23 -29.55 -76.48
C LYS A 79 65.77 -29.54 -76.06
N GLU A 80 64.97 -30.47 -76.57
CA GLU A 80 63.56 -30.58 -76.19
C GLU A 80 63.42 -30.93 -74.70
N ALA A 81 64.13 -31.95 -74.24
CA ALA A 81 64.15 -32.36 -72.83
C ALA A 81 64.61 -31.22 -71.91
N PHE A 82 65.64 -30.47 -72.30
CA PHE A 82 66.09 -29.29 -71.58
C PHE A 82 65.04 -28.18 -71.55
N GLY A 83 64.39 -27.89 -72.68
CA GLY A 83 63.31 -26.91 -72.78
C GLY A 83 62.11 -27.28 -71.90
N GLN A 84 61.72 -28.55 -71.90
CA GLN A 84 60.67 -29.08 -71.02
C GLN A 84 61.07 -28.99 -69.55
N ALA A 85 62.29 -29.41 -69.18
CA ALA A 85 62.80 -29.33 -67.81
C ALA A 85 62.87 -27.88 -67.30
N HIS A 86 63.35 -26.95 -68.14
CA HIS A 86 63.42 -25.53 -67.80
C HIS A 86 62.02 -24.92 -67.64
N SER A 87 61.08 -25.22 -68.54
CA SER A 87 59.69 -24.77 -68.43
C SER A 87 59.03 -25.31 -67.16
N ASN A 88 59.22 -26.61 -66.86
CA ASN A 88 58.68 -27.24 -65.65
C ASN A 88 59.28 -26.62 -64.38
N HIS A 89 60.60 -26.38 -64.34
CA HIS A 89 61.23 -25.73 -63.20
C HIS A 89 60.68 -24.32 -62.97
N LYS A 90 60.50 -23.53 -64.04
CA LYS A 90 59.89 -22.20 -63.96
C LYS A 90 58.46 -22.24 -63.45
N LYS A 91 57.65 -23.21 -63.89
CA LYS A 91 56.28 -23.41 -63.39
C LYS A 91 56.27 -23.80 -61.91
N VAL A 92 57.08 -24.77 -61.50
CA VAL A 92 57.18 -25.20 -60.11
C VAL A 92 57.66 -24.07 -59.19
N ALA A 93 58.60 -23.24 -59.64
CA ALA A 93 59.04 -22.06 -58.90
C ALA A 93 57.89 -21.05 -58.74
N ALA A 94 57.19 -20.72 -59.84
CA ALA A 94 56.03 -19.81 -59.79
C ALA A 94 54.88 -20.33 -58.92
N ASP A 95 54.58 -21.64 -58.99
CA ASP A 95 53.59 -22.28 -58.13
C ASP A 95 54.04 -22.27 -56.65
N GLY A 96 55.34 -22.39 -56.41
CA GLY A 96 55.96 -22.25 -55.09
C GLY A 96 55.78 -20.84 -54.52
N GLU A 97 56.12 -19.81 -55.30
CA GLU A 97 55.95 -18.40 -54.95
C GLU A 97 54.47 -18.06 -54.70
N SER A 98 53.55 -18.46 -55.59
CA SER A 98 52.12 -18.23 -55.44
C SER A 98 51.54 -18.90 -54.18
N ARG A 99 52.03 -20.10 -53.84
CA ARG A 99 51.64 -20.79 -52.61
C ARG A 99 52.17 -20.09 -51.37
N GLU A 100 53.41 -19.61 -51.40
CA GLU A 100 53.99 -18.83 -50.29
C GLU A 100 53.24 -17.51 -50.09
N GLU A 101 52.97 -16.76 -51.17
CA GLU A 101 52.15 -15.54 -51.14
C GLU A 101 50.76 -15.80 -50.56
N SER A 102 50.11 -16.89 -50.97
CA SER A 102 48.79 -17.29 -50.43
C SER A 102 48.84 -17.57 -48.93
N LEU A 103 49.89 -18.26 -48.45
CA LEU A 103 50.06 -18.54 -47.02
C LEU A 103 50.37 -17.28 -46.22
N ILE A 104 51.18 -16.37 -46.75
CA ILE A 104 51.46 -15.07 -46.13
C ILE A 104 50.19 -14.24 -46.05
N GLN A 105 49.41 -14.19 -47.12
CA GLN A 105 48.14 -13.46 -47.15
C GLN A 105 47.14 -14.07 -46.16
N GLU A 106 47.02 -15.40 -46.09
CA GLU A 106 46.17 -16.08 -45.11
C GLU A 106 46.62 -15.76 -43.67
N SER A 107 47.93 -15.76 -43.41
CA SER A 107 48.49 -15.40 -42.10
C SER A 107 48.16 -13.95 -41.73
N ALA A 108 48.38 -13.00 -42.64
CA ALA A 108 48.08 -11.59 -42.44
C ALA A 108 46.57 -11.35 -42.21
N CYS A 109 45.70 -12.04 -42.97
CA CYS A 109 44.26 -11.96 -42.77
C CYS A 109 43.83 -12.52 -41.40
N LYS A 110 44.42 -13.63 -40.95
CA LYS A 110 44.15 -14.19 -39.62
C LYS A 110 44.65 -13.28 -38.50
N GLU A 111 45.84 -12.72 -38.64
CA GLU A 111 46.40 -11.75 -37.70
C GLU A 111 45.50 -10.53 -37.57
N ALA A 112 45.12 -9.90 -38.69
CA ALA A 112 44.20 -8.76 -38.69
C ALA A 112 42.83 -9.10 -38.07
N TYR A 113 42.32 -10.31 -38.32
CA TYR A 113 41.08 -10.78 -37.69
C TYR A 113 41.20 -10.89 -36.16
N TYR A 114 42.29 -11.49 -35.67
CA TYR A 114 42.50 -11.63 -34.23
C TYR A 114 42.81 -10.30 -33.55
N GLU A 115 43.54 -9.40 -34.20
CA GLU A 115 43.75 -8.03 -33.74
C GLU A 115 42.43 -7.28 -33.59
N GLN A 116 41.57 -7.31 -34.63
CA GLN A 116 40.25 -6.69 -34.57
C GLN A 116 39.42 -7.32 -33.43
N ARG A 117 39.43 -8.64 -33.30
CA ARG A 117 38.67 -9.33 -32.24
C ARG A 117 39.15 -8.95 -30.85
N VAL A 118 40.47 -8.77 -30.66
CA VAL A 118 41.04 -8.31 -29.38
C VAL A 118 40.60 -6.88 -29.09
N LEU A 119 40.63 -5.99 -30.09
CA LEU A 119 40.15 -4.61 -29.93
C LEU A 119 38.66 -4.56 -29.56
N ASP A 120 37.82 -5.34 -30.24
CA ASP A 120 36.39 -5.43 -29.95
C ASP A 120 36.18 -5.89 -28.49
N LEU A 121 36.83 -6.98 -28.07
CA LEU A 121 36.74 -7.48 -26.69
C LEU A 121 37.26 -6.46 -25.66
N GLN A 122 38.32 -5.71 -25.96
CA GLN A 122 38.81 -4.64 -25.09
C GLN A 122 37.82 -3.48 -24.99
N THR A 123 37.11 -3.15 -26.07
CA THR A 123 36.04 -2.13 -26.03
C THR A 123 34.83 -2.62 -25.23
N GLU A 124 34.39 -3.87 -25.42
CA GLU A 124 33.31 -4.48 -24.65
C GLU A 124 33.64 -4.52 -23.15
N ILE A 125 34.88 -4.87 -22.78
CA ILE A 125 35.34 -4.85 -21.38
C ILE A 125 35.31 -3.43 -20.79
N ARG A 126 35.73 -2.41 -21.56
CA ARG A 126 35.68 -1.02 -21.09
C ARG A 126 34.24 -0.54 -20.93
N GLN A 127 33.36 -0.85 -21.89
CA GLN A 127 31.95 -0.49 -21.84
C GLN A 127 31.24 -1.15 -20.65
N THR A 128 31.43 -2.46 -20.46
CA THR A 128 30.84 -3.19 -19.32
C THR A 128 31.33 -2.69 -17.97
N ARG A 129 32.62 -2.32 -17.85
CA ARG A 129 33.14 -1.67 -16.63
C ARG A 129 32.47 -0.32 -16.36
N ASN A 130 32.29 0.51 -17.39
CA ASN A 130 31.60 1.79 -17.23
C ASN A 130 30.14 1.61 -16.80
N ILE A 131 29.43 0.66 -17.42
CA ILE A 131 28.05 0.33 -17.02
C ILE A 131 28.02 -0.14 -15.56
N LEU A 132 28.94 -1.02 -15.15
CA LEU A 132 29.02 -1.49 -13.77
C LEU A 132 29.23 -0.33 -12.77
N THR A 133 30.17 0.58 -13.04
CA THR A 133 30.41 1.75 -12.20
C THR A 133 29.18 2.66 -12.13
N ASN A 134 28.53 2.91 -13.27
CA ASN A 134 27.32 3.73 -13.30
C ASN A 134 26.19 3.09 -12.48
N THR A 135 25.93 1.79 -12.68
CA THR A 135 24.94 1.04 -11.89
C THR A 135 25.29 1.02 -10.41
N GLN A 136 26.57 0.92 -10.04
CA GLN A 136 27.01 1.01 -8.66
C GLN A 136 26.68 2.39 -8.06
N SER A 137 27.03 3.48 -8.76
CA SER A 137 26.72 4.84 -8.29
C SER A 137 25.22 5.10 -8.16
N GLU A 138 24.41 4.54 -9.07
CA GLU A 138 22.95 4.64 -8.99
C GLU A 138 22.39 3.82 -7.81
N ASN A 139 22.93 2.63 -7.54
CA ASN A 139 22.57 1.86 -6.37
C ASN A 139 22.93 2.58 -5.05
N GLU A 140 24.09 3.24 -4.99
CA GLU A 140 24.49 4.06 -3.84
C GLU A 140 23.51 5.23 -3.65
N ARG A 141 23.15 5.93 -4.74
CA ARG A 141 22.16 7.03 -4.73
C ARG A 141 20.78 6.55 -4.28
N LEU A 142 20.30 5.43 -4.81
CA LEU A 142 19.04 4.81 -4.38
C LEU A 142 19.09 4.35 -2.93
N GLY A 143 20.24 3.88 -2.45
CA GLY A 143 20.46 3.53 -1.05
C GLY A 143 20.30 4.73 -0.12
N VAL A 144 20.83 5.90 -0.50
CA VAL A 144 20.63 7.15 0.26
C VAL A 144 19.16 7.54 0.29
N ILE A 145 18.47 7.55 -0.86
CA ILE A 145 17.04 7.89 -0.92
C ILE A 145 16.19 6.92 -0.09
N PHE A 146 16.53 5.63 -0.12
CA PHE A 146 15.84 4.64 0.71
C PHE A 146 16.01 4.95 2.20
N GLN A 147 17.21 5.30 2.64
CA GLN A 147 17.47 5.68 4.03
C GLN A 147 16.70 6.96 4.42
N ASP A 148 16.72 7.99 3.57
CA ASP A 148 15.97 9.23 3.81
C ASP A 148 14.46 8.97 3.93
N MET A 149 13.91 8.12 3.04
CA MET A 149 12.50 7.73 3.09
C MET A 149 12.18 6.93 4.36
N LYS A 150 13.09 6.06 4.81
CA LYS A 150 12.94 5.32 6.06
C LYS A 150 12.93 6.26 7.26
N ASP A 151 13.87 7.20 7.35
CA ASP A 151 13.96 8.17 8.44
C ASP A 151 12.72 9.09 8.47
N ASN A 152 12.22 9.49 7.30
CA ASN A 152 10.95 10.23 7.18
C ASN A 152 9.75 9.40 7.66
N CYS A 153 9.69 8.10 7.33
CA CYS A 153 8.65 7.22 7.85
C CYS A 153 8.71 7.13 9.38
N GLU A 154 9.90 6.92 9.96
CA GLU A 154 10.10 6.88 11.42
C GLU A 154 9.67 8.19 12.09
N MET A 155 9.99 9.34 11.49
CA MET A 155 9.57 10.67 11.97
C MET A 155 8.05 10.83 11.94
N VAL A 156 7.40 10.44 10.84
CA VAL A 156 5.93 10.51 10.72
C VAL A 156 5.26 9.57 11.72
N GLU A 157 5.83 8.40 11.99
CA GLU A 157 5.33 7.49 13.03
C GLU A 157 5.46 8.08 14.43
N LEU A 158 6.57 8.77 14.72
CA LEU A 158 6.75 9.48 15.98
C LEU A 158 5.71 10.60 16.16
N GLN A 159 5.49 11.42 15.12
CA GLN A 159 4.46 12.47 15.13
C GLN A 159 3.05 11.89 15.31
N ARG A 160 2.74 10.78 14.63
CA ARG A 160 1.47 10.08 14.79
C ARG A 160 1.26 9.61 16.23
N ASN A 161 2.31 9.13 16.89
CA ASN A 161 2.23 8.68 18.29
C ASN A 161 2.05 9.87 19.24
N GLN A 162 2.76 10.98 19.03
CA GLN A 162 2.58 12.22 19.80
C GLN A 162 1.14 12.73 19.70
N LEU A 163 0.61 12.86 18.48
CA LEU A 163 -0.79 13.29 18.27
C LEU A 163 -1.80 12.34 18.94
N ARG A 164 -1.53 11.04 18.99
CA ARG A 164 -2.38 10.09 19.72
C ARG A 164 -2.36 10.33 21.22
N ASP A 165 -1.21 10.70 21.78
CA ASP A 165 -1.08 10.99 23.20
C ASP A 165 -1.72 12.34 23.55
N ASP A 166 -1.56 13.36 22.71
CA ASP A 166 -2.27 14.65 22.84
C ASP A 166 -3.79 14.44 22.82
N ILE A 167 -4.31 13.62 21.89
CA ILE A 167 -5.74 13.29 21.84
C ILE A 167 -6.22 12.61 23.13
N LYS A 168 -5.40 11.73 23.73
CA LYS A 168 -5.75 11.10 25.02
C LYS A 168 -5.78 12.12 26.14
N GLU A 169 -4.82 13.05 26.18
CA GLU A 169 -4.77 14.13 27.17
C GLU A 169 -5.99 15.05 27.04
N TYR A 170 -6.34 15.47 25.82
CA TYR A 170 -7.53 16.29 25.59
C TYR A 170 -8.81 15.58 26.01
N LYS A 171 -8.96 14.28 25.72
CA LYS A 171 -10.11 13.49 26.19
C LYS A 171 -10.18 13.39 27.70
N PHE A 172 -9.04 13.22 28.37
CA PHE A 172 -8.99 13.19 29.82
C PHE A 172 -9.38 14.55 30.42
N ARG A 173 -8.85 15.65 29.85
CA ARG A 173 -9.19 17.01 30.26
C ARG A 173 -10.67 17.34 30.04
N GLU A 174 -11.22 16.96 28.89
CA GLU A 174 -12.63 17.12 28.57
C GLU A 174 -13.51 16.35 29.56
N SER A 175 -13.17 15.09 29.85
CA SER A 175 -13.91 14.27 30.83
C SER A 175 -13.90 14.90 32.22
N ARG A 176 -12.76 15.47 32.63
CA ARG A 176 -12.65 16.20 33.91
C ARG A 176 -13.51 17.46 33.92
N LEU A 177 -13.46 18.27 32.87
CA LEU A 177 -14.30 19.48 32.79
C LEU A 177 -15.80 19.16 32.78
N LEU A 178 -16.21 18.06 32.13
CA LEU A 178 -17.59 17.59 32.17
C LEU A 178 -18.00 17.15 33.58
N GLN A 179 -17.10 16.52 34.33
CA GLN A 179 -17.34 16.20 35.72
C GLN A 179 -17.52 17.47 36.56
N ASP A 180 -16.59 18.43 36.47
CA ASP A 180 -16.66 19.71 37.18
C ASP A 180 -17.97 20.46 36.84
N TYR A 181 -18.39 20.43 35.58
CA TYR A 181 -19.66 21.01 35.14
C TYR A 181 -20.87 20.32 35.80
N THR A 182 -20.87 18.99 35.85
CA THR A 182 -21.93 18.22 36.50
C THR A 182 -22.01 18.54 38.00
N GLU A 183 -20.88 18.64 38.68
CA GLU A 183 -20.81 19.03 40.10
C GLU A 183 -21.39 20.43 40.32
N LEU A 184 -21.05 21.41 39.46
CA LEU A 184 -21.61 22.76 39.50
C LEU A 184 -23.11 22.80 39.21
N GLU A 185 -23.61 21.96 38.30
CA GLU A 185 -25.06 21.83 38.05
C GLU A 185 -25.80 21.28 39.27
N GLU A 186 -25.24 20.28 39.96
CA GLU A 186 -25.79 19.73 41.19
C GLU A 186 -25.84 20.77 42.32
N GLU A 187 -24.76 21.54 42.51
CA GLU A 187 -24.72 22.65 43.46
C GLU A 187 -25.77 23.72 43.13
N ASN A 188 -25.92 24.08 41.85
CA ASN A 188 -26.93 25.04 41.41
C ASN A 188 -28.34 24.55 41.71
N ILE A 189 -28.65 23.29 41.41
CA ILE A 189 -29.94 22.67 41.73
C ILE A 189 -30.17 22.69 43.25
N SER A 190 -29.15 22.39 44.05
CA SER A 190 -29.23 22.43 45.52
C SER A 190 -29.54 23.83 46.03
N LEU A 191 -28.84 24.86 45.52
CA LEU A 191 -29.10 26.25 45.86
C LEU A 191 -30.50 26.70 45.44
N GLN A 192 -30.96 26.34 44.24
CA GLN A 192 -32.33 26.63 43.80
C GLN A 192 -33.39 26.01 44.70
N LYS A 193 -33.16 24.76 45.16
CA LYS A 193 -34.03 24.11 46.16
C LYS A 193 -34.03 24.89 47.47
N GLN A 194 -32.87 25.28 47.99
CA GLN A 194 -32.77 26.05 49.23
C GLN A 194 -33.48 27.41 49.12
N VAL A 195 -33.31 28.12 48.00
CA VAL A 195 -34.01 29.39 47.73
C VAL A 195 -35.52 29.18 47.69
N SER A 196 -35.98 28.08 47.09
CA SER A 196 -37.42 27.77 47.03
C SER A 196 -38.01 27.49 48.41
N VAL A 197 -37.29 26.74 49.26
CA VAL A 197 -37.67 26.51 50.65
C VAL A 197 -37.70 27.81 51.45
N LEU A 198 -36.69 28.68 51.31
CA LEU A 198 -36.66 29.97 51.99
C LEU A 198 -37.83 30.87 51.56
N LYS A 199 -38.17 30.89 50.28
CA LYS A 199 -39.35 31.62 49.77
C LYS A 199 -40.64 31.07 50.36
N GLN A 200 -40.79 29.74 50.45
CA GLN A 200 -41.94 29.10 51.09
C GLN A 200 -42.05 29.51 52.57
N SER A 201 -40.95 29.41 53.34
CA SER A 201 -40.92 29.83 54.74
C SER A 201 -41.18 31.33 54.92
N GLN A 202 -40.75 32.18 53.97
CA GLN A 202 -41.05 33.62 54.01
C GLN A 202 -42.55 33.89 53.83
N VAL A 203 -43.22 33.18 52.92
CA VAL A 203 -44.67 33.29 52.74
C VAL A 203 -45.41 32.83 53.99
N GLU A 204 -44.98 31.72 54.60
CA GLU A 204 -45.53 31.21 55.86
C GLU A 204 -45.37 32.22 57.00
N PHE A 205 -44.19 32.85 57.12
CA PHE A 205 -43.93 33.88 58.12
C PHE A 205 -44.83 35.10 57.94
N GLU A 206 -44.98 35.62 56.72
CA GLU A 206 -45.91 36.73 56.46
C GLU A 206 -47.36 36.32 56.75
N GLY A 207 -47.76 35.09 56.42
CA GLY A 207 -49.06 34.53 56.79
C GLY A 207 -49.30 34.56 58.31
N LEU A 208 -48.34 34.06 59.10
CA LEU A 208 -48.41 34.12 60.57
C LEU A 208 -48.44 35.55 61.11
N LYS A 209 -47.70 36.47 60.49
CA LYS A 209 -47.70 37.88 60.88
C LYS A 209 -49.05 38.56 60.61
N HIS A 210 -49.76 38.17 59.55
CA HIS A 210 -51.13 38.61 59.31
C HIS A 210 -52.10 38.01 60.33
N GLU A 211 -51.94 36.74 60.67
CA GLU A 211 -52.74 36.06 61.70
C GLU A 211 -52.57 36.71 63.08
N ILE A 212 -51.32 37.02 63.48
CA ILE A 212 -51.03 37.73 64.74
C ILE A 212 -51.71 39.09 64.77
N ARG A 213 -51.61 39.88 63.68
CA ARG A 213 -52.27 41.20 63.60
C ARG A 213 -53.79 41.09 63.75
N ARG A 214 -54.42 40.10 63.10
CA ARG A 214 -55.86 39.86 63.26
C ARG A 214 -56.22 39.55 64.72
N LEU A 215 -55.44 38.68 65.38
CA LEU A 215 -55.64 38.34 66.79
C LEU A 215 -55.40 39.53 67.72
N GLU A 216 -54.46 40.42 67.40
CA GLU A 216 -54.24 41.67 68.14
C GLU A 216 -55.42 42.63 68.01
N GLU A 217 -55.98 42.78 66.80
CA GLU A 217 -57.20 43.57 66.55
C GLU A 217 -58.40 43.01 67.32
N ASP A 218 -58.61 41.69 67.29
CA ASP A 218 -59.65 41.00 68.07
C ASP A 218 -59.46 41.25 69.58
N THR A 219 -58.20 41.21 70.06
CA THR A 219 -57.86 41.48 71.47
C THR A 219 -58.14 42.94 71.84
N GLN A 220 -57.79 43.90 70.98
CA GLN A 220 -58.08 45.33 71.20
C GLN A 220 -59.58 45.60 71.24
N PHE A 221 -60.35 44.97 70.33
CA PHE A 221 -61.80 45.08 70.32
C PHE A 221 -62.43 44.52 71.60
N LEU A 222 -61.99 43.34 72.05
CA LEU A 222 -62.42 42.76 73.33
C LEU A 222 -62.04 43.65 74.53
N ASN A 223 -60.86 44.25 74.53
CA ASN A 223 -60.45 45.20 75.56
C ASN A 223 -61.32 46.46 75.57
N SER A 224 -61.65 47.03 74.42
CA SER A 224 -62.57 48.17 74.33
C SER A 224 -63.96 47.82 74.90
N GLN A 225 -64.48 46.64 74.57
CA GLN A 225 -65.75 46.17 75.13
C GLN A 225 -65.66 45.98 76.65
N LEU A 226 -64.54 45.47 77.17
CA LEU A 226 -64.30 45.33 78.60
C LEU A 226 -64.23 46.70 79.29
N GLU A 227 -63.54 47.69 78.72
CA GLU A 227 -63.47 49.05 79.25
C GLU A 227 -64.85 49.73 79.27
N ASP A 228 -65.66 49.55 78.24
CA ASP A 228 -67.05 50.03 78.22
C ASP A 228 -67.89 49.35 79.30
N ALA A 229 -67.72 48.05 79.50
CA ALA A 229 -68.37 47.31 80.58
C ALA A 229 -67.92 47.80 81.97
N ILE A 230 -66.64 48.10 82.16
CA ILE A 230 -66.10 48.70 83.39
C ILE A 230 -66.69 50.09 83.60
N ARG A 231 -66.73 50.94 82.57
CA ARG A 231 -67.34 52.28 82.66
C ARG A 231 -68.81 52.22 83.03
N LEU A 232 -69.58 51.32 82.42
CA LEU A 232 -70.98 51.07 82.78
C LEU A 232 -71.11 50.58 84.22
N LYS A 233 -70.23 49.68 84.67
CA LYS A 233 -70.17 49.23 86.06
C LYS A 233 -69.88 50.38 87.02
N GLU A 234 -68.90 51.22 86.74
CA GLU A 234 -68.57 52.39 87.56
C GLU A 234 -69.74 53.37 87.62
N ILE A 235 -70.45 53.61 86.51
CA ILE A 235 -71.67 54.43 86.50
C ILE A 235 -72.75 53.80 87.38
N ALA A 236 -73.00 52.49 87.25
CA ALA A 236 -73.97 51.78 88.08
C ALA A 236 -73.58 51.82 89.57
N GLU A 237 -72.30 51.66 89.90
CA GLU A 237 -71.76 51.80 91.26
C GLU A 237 -71.92 53.23 91.80
N ARG A 238 -71.69 54.25 90.97
CA ARG A 238 -71.85 55.67 91.35
C ARG A 238 -73.32 56.01 91.58
N GLN A 239 -74.21 55.59 90.69
CA GLN A 239 -75.67 55.74 90.84
C GLN A 239 -76.17 55.02 92.09
N LEU A 240 -75.66 53.81 92.38
CA LEU A 240 -75.95 53.09 93.62
C LEU A 240 -75.45 53.89 94.83
N GLY A 241 -74.24 54.45 94.79
CA GLY A 241 -73.68 55.29 95.84
C GLY A 241 -74.50 56.56 96.10
N GLU A 242 -74.92 57.25 95.05
CA GLU A 242 -75.80 58.43 95.12
C GLU A 242 -77.17 58.07 95.69
N ALA A 243 -77.76 56.93 95.29
CA ALA A 243 -79.00 56.40 95.86
C ALA A 243 -78.84 56.08 97.36
N LEU A 244 -77.68 55.54 97.76
CA LEU A 244 -77.39 55.27 99.17
C LEU A 244 -77.21 56.56 100.00
N GLU A 245 -76.53 57.58 99.47
CA GLU A 245 -76.35 58.86 100.17
C GLU A 245 -77.64 59.67 100.24
N THR A 246 -78.48 59.64 99.19
CA THR A 246 -79.84 60.21 99.24
C THR A 246 -80.69 59.51 100.30
N ILE A 247 -80.67 58.18 100.40
CA ILE A 247 -81.33 57.45 101.50
C ILE A 247 -80.74 57.85 102.86
N LYS A 248 -79.43 58.05 102.97
CA LYS A 248 -78.78 58.46 104.22
C LYS A 248 -79.20 59.87 104.64
N THR A 249 -79.20 60.84 103.72
CA THR A 249 -79.67 62.21 103.98
C THR A 249 -81.16 62.24 104.29
N GLU A 250 -82.00 61.45 103.62
CA GLU A 250 -83.41 61.27 104.00
C GLU A 250 -83.57 60.68 105.40
N ARG A 251 -82.73 59.71 105.79
CA ARG A 251 -82.71 59.17 107.16
C ARG A 251 -82.27 60.22 108.18
N GLU A 252 -81.28 61.05 107.85
CA GLU A 252 -80.81 62.16 108.68
C GLU A 252 -81.87 63.26 108.84
N LEU A 253 -82.55 63.65 107.76
CA LEU A 253 -83.69 64.57 107.77
C LEU A 253 -84.88 63.98 108.56
N LYS A 254 -85.17 62.69 108.39
CA LYS A 254 -86.17 61.99 109.20
C LYS A 254 -85.76 61.94 110.66
N ALA A 255 -84.48 61.80 110.96
CA ALA A 255 -83.95 61.83 112.33
C ALA A 255 -83.99 63.25 112.92
N SER A 256 -83.71 64.30 112.15
CA SER A 256 -83.84 65.70 112.60
C SER A 256 -85.30 66.08 112.81
N LEU A 257 -86.20 65.71 111.91
CA LEU A 257 -87.65 65.86 112.10
C LEU A 257 -88.16 65.07 113.31
N ARG A 258 -87.64 63.86 113.55
CA ARG A 258 -87.91 63.12 114.81
C ARG A 258 -87.36 63.86 116.03
N LYS A 259 -86.19 64.50 115.94
CA LYS A 259 -85.64 65.33 117.02
C LYS A 259 -86.49 66.57 117.26
N GLU A 260 -86.96 67.26 116.22
CA GLU A 260 -87.89 68.39 116.35
C GLU A 260 -89.23 67.96 116.93
N LEU A 261 -89.81 66.86 116.45
CA LEU A 261 -91.02 66.27 117.03
C LEU A 261 -90.80 65.88 118.50
N SER A 262 -89.64 65.31 118.83
CA SER A 262 -89.27 65.02 120.23
C SER A 262 -89.10 66.29 121.05
N HIS A 263 -88.60 67.38 120.47
CA HIS A 263 -88.46 68.68 121.12
C HIS A 263 -89.83 69.31 121.40
N TYR A 264 -90.78 69.20 120.46
CA TYR A 264 -92.17 69.60 120.67
C TYR A 264 -92.90 68.69 121.67
N MET A 265 -92.58 67.38 121.73
CA MET A 265 -93.07 66.47 122.78
C MET A 265 -92.39 66.68 124.14
N THR A 266 -91.22 67.32 124.21
CA THR A 266 -90.50 67.58 125.48
C THR A 266 -91.01 68.83 126.20
N ILE A 267 -91.72 69.73 125.50
CA ILE A 267 -92.30 70.97 126.08
C ILE A 267 -93.75 70.75 126.56
N GLY A 268 -94.42 69.69 126.13
CA GLY A 268 -95.79 69.34 126.53
C GLY A 268 -95.88 68.00 127.24
N ASP A 269 -95.91 68.07 128.58
CA ASP A 269 -96.35 67.02 129.51
C ASP A 269 -95.43 65.83 129.81
N SER A 270 -94.72 66.01 130.93
CA SER A 270 -94.60 65.01 131.98
C SER A 270 -96.00 64.64 132.51
N LEU A 271 -96.48 63.44 132.21
CA LEU A 271 -97.14 62.51 133.16
C LEU A 271 -97.75 61.32 132.39
N TYR A 272 -97.41 60.12 132.86
CA TYR A 272 -97.99 58.80 132.60
C TYR A 272 -97.27 57.82 131.65
N HIS A 273 -97.13 56.61 132.22
CA HIS A 273 -96.98 55.27 131.63
C HIS A 273 -95.59 54.71 131.29
N SER A 274 -95.03 54.02 132.31
CA SER A 274 -94.79 52.56 132.42
C SER A 274 -94.35 51.70 131.20
N PRO A 275 -93.59 50.60 131.48
CA PRO A 275 -92.59 50.00 130.60
C PRO A 275 -93.11 48.79 129.80
N LEU A 276 -92.51 48.49 128.64
CA LEU A 276 -92.62 47.15 128.02
C LEU A 276 -91.38 46.78 127.19
N SER A 277 -90.74 45.69 127.60
CA SER A 277 -89.89 44.81 126.79
C SER A 277 -90.71 44.08 125.71
N ILE A 278 -90.25 44.05 124.45
CA ILE A 278 -90.71 43.09 123.43
C ILE A 278 -89.52 42.66 122.56
N SER A 279 -89.17 41.36 122.67
CA SER A 279 -88.57 40.55 121.60
C SER A 279 -89.66 40.16 120.59
N LEU A 280 -89.39 40.21 119.27
CA LEU A 280 -89.97 39.37 118.20
C LEU A 280 -89.36 39.84 116.86
N ASP A 281 -88.55 39.08 116.11
CA ASP A 281 -88.75 37.80 115.40
C ASP A 281 -89.50 37.92 114.06
N GLY A 282 -89.02 37.17 113.06
CA GLY A 282 -89.58 36.98 111.71
C GLY A 282 -88.84 37.75 110.60
N LEU A 283 -88.35 37.17 109.50
CA LEU A 283 -88.67 35.89 108.85
C LEU A 283 -87.53 35.44 107.93
N LYS A 284 -87.34 34.12 107.89
CA LYS A 284 -86.54 33.32 106.94
C LYS A 284 -87.30 33.03 105.63
N PHE A 285 -86.62 32.30 104.74
CA PHE A 285 -87.08 31.46 103.60
C PHE A 285 -87.06 32.17 102.24
N SER A 286 -86.60 31.61 101.13
CA SER A 286 -86.09 30.29 100.71
C SER A 286 -85.25 30.52 99.44
N ASP A 287 -84.18 29.78 99.17
CA ASP A 287 -84.17 28.44 98.56
C ASP A 287 -85.05 28.29 97.31
N ASP A 288 -84.32 28.05 96.22
CA ASP A 288 -84.61 27.23 95.07
C ASP A 288 -85.77 27.47 94.10
N THR A 289 -85.34 27.47 92.83
CA THR A 289 -85.93 26.83 91.65
C THR A 289 -87.08 27.50 90.91
N ALA A 290 -86.82 27.67 89.61
CA ALA A 290 -87.67 27.37 88.45
C ALA A 290 -87.18 28.30 87.31
N THR A 291 -86.82 27.88 86.10
CA THR A 291 -87.20 26.69 85.34
C THR A 291 -86.26 26.59 84.14
N GLU A 292 -85.84 25.37 83.82
CA GLU A 292 -85.62 24.85 82.47
C GLU A 292 -86.77 25.23 81.47
N PRO A 293 -86.70 24.99 80.14
CA PRO A 293 -86.06 23.87 79.43
C PRO A 293 -85.17 24.32 78.25
N ASN A 294 -84.17 23.58 77.78
CA ASN A 294 -84.04 22.19 77.32
C ASN A 294 -84.61 21.91 75.92
N ASN A 295 -83.84 21.06 75.21
CA ASN A 295 -83.95 20.46 73.87
C ASN A 295 -83.18 21.14 72.73
N ASP A 296 -82.44 20.44 71.87
CA ASP A 296 -81.77 19.12 71.92
C ASP A 296 -81.02 18.97 70.58
N GLU A 297 -79.85 18.32 70.65
CA GLU A 297 -79.27 17.27 69.78
C GLU A 297 -79.77 17.06 68.33
N GLY A 298 -78.96 16.68 67.34
CA GLY A 298 -77.59 16.18 67.26
C GLY A 298 -77.41 15.37 65.96
N LEU A 299 -76.19 15.27 65.41
CA LEU A 299 -75.68 14.05 64.73
C LEU A 299 -74.18 14.16 64.37
N HIS A 300 -73.41 13.19 64.87
CA HIS A 300 -72.17 12.51 64.41
C HIS A 300 -71.22 13.16 63.36
N GLY A 301 -69.89 12.98 63.42
CA GLY A 301 -69.07 12.10 64.25
C GLY A 301 -67.58 12.10 63.84
N TYR A 302 -66.78 11.32 64.59
CA TYR A 302 -65.41 10.83 64.33
C TYR A 302 -64.26 11.85 64.47
N GLU A 303 -63.48 11.76 65.56
CA GLU A 303 -62.15 11.08 65.66
C GLU A 303 -61.04 11.84 64.91
N ASN A 304 -59.81 12.05 65.40
CA ASN A 304 -59.09 11.59 66.58
C ASN A 304 -57.77 12.39 66.65
N SER A 305 -57.21 12.49 67.87
CA SER A 305 -55.78 12.46 68.18
C SER A 305 -54.82 13.50 67.57
N PHE A 306 -54.25 14.38 68.41
CA PHE A 306 -52.79 14.51 68.56
C PHE A 306 -52.42 15.42 69.76
N THR A 307 -52.63 14.91 70.96
CA THR A 307 -51.86 15.26 72.17
C THR A 307 -51.15 14.00 72.65
N LYS A 308 -50.03 13.68 72.00
CA LYS A 308 -49.00 12.74 72.48
C LYS A 308 -47.79 12.84 71.55
N LEU A 309 -46.69 13.39 72.06
CA LEU A 309 -45.33 12.81 72.09
C LEU A 309 -44.29 13.93 72.26
N ALA A 310 -44.33 14.60 73.41
CA ALA A 310 -43.11 15.14 74.01
C ALA A 310 -42.44 13.97 74.72
N ASN A 311 -41.58 13.23 74.01
CA ASN A 311 -40.52 12.34 74.49
C ASN A 311 -40.09 11.43 73.33
N GLU A 312 -38.98 11.78 72.68
CA GLU A 312 -37.98 10.90 72.05
C GLU A 312 -37.14 11.75 71.07
N ILE A 313 -35.94 12.13 71.50
CA ILE A 313 -34.65 12.19 70.77
C ILE A 313 -33.65 12.74 71.81
N VAL A 314 -33.35 11.90 72.80
CA VAL A 314 -32.11 11.90 73.58
C VAL A 314 -31.82 10.42 73.81
N ASP A 315 -30.55 10.05 73.66
CA ASP A 315 -29.95 8.73 73.84
C ASP A 315 -29.99 7.76 72.66
N ASP A 316 -29.04 7.97 71.73
CA ASP A 316 -28.11 6.89 71.38
C ASP A 316 -26.66 7.40 71.50
N ASN A 317 -25.96 6.97 72.55
CA ASN A 317 -24.50 6.75 72.59
C ASN A 317 -24.01 6.46 74.02
N ARG A 318 -24.18 5.22 74.50
CA ARG A 318 -23.22 4.62 75.45
C ARG A 318 -23.08 3.12 75.23
N VAL A 319 -22.00 2.78 74.51
CA VAL A 319 -21.03 1.72 74.83
C VAL A 319 -21.39 0.84 76.02
N PHE A 320 -21.57 -0.48 75.82
CA PHE A 320 -21.02 -1.52 76.72
C PHE A 320 -20.81 -2.87 76.02
N THR A 321 -19.67 -3.45 76.38
CA THR A 321 -19.02 -4.70 75.96
C THR A 321 -19.65 -5.97 76.56
N PRO A 322 -19.28 -7.18 76.07
CA PRO A 322 -20.08 -8.39 76.17
C PRO A 322 -19.76 -9.26 77.40
N LYS A 323 -20.70 -10.12 77.80
CA LYS A 323 -20.40 -11.33 78.59
C LYS A 323 -21.20 -12.55 78.12
N LYS A 324 -20.41 -13.57 77.73
CA LYS A 324 -20.68 -15.02 77.72
C LYS A 324 -21.54 -15.49 78.91
N GLU A 325 -22.44 -16.44 78.68
CA GLU A 325 -22.37 -17.77 79.32
C GLU A 325 -23.28 -18.79 78.60
N GLU A 326 -22.77 -20.00 78.46
CA GLU A 326 -23.32 -21.19 77.78
C GLU A 326 -24.42 -21.88 78.61
N LEU A 327 -25.31 -22.68 77.98
CA LEU A 327 -25.56 -24.11 78.28
C LEU A 327 -26.87 -24.68 77.63
N PHE A 328 -26.69 -25.76 76.85
CA PHE A 328 -27.58 -26.91 76.55
C PHE A 328 -28.81 -26.83 75.59
N CYS A 329 -28.76 -27.71 74.56
CA CYS A 329 -29.87 -28.14 73.67
C CYS A 329 -30.68 -29.32 74.25
N PRO A 330 -31.92 -29.58 73.77
CA PRO A 330 -32.12 -30.65 72.76
C PRO A 330 -33.24 -30.42 71.69
N VAL A 331 -32.87 -30.52 70.40
CA VAL A 331 -33.47 -31.17 69.18
C VAL A 331 -34.97 -31.60 69.18
N PRO A 332 -35.73 -31.55 68.05
CA PRO A 332 -35.88 -30.54 66.99
C PRO A 332 -37.38 -30.24 66.68
N SER A 333 -37.88 -29.02 66.87
CA SER A 333 -39.22 -28.67 66.40
C SER A 333 -39.13 -27.95 65.06
N LEU A 334 -40.03 -28.30 64.14
CA LEU A 334 -40.19 -27.91 62.72
C LEU A 334 -40.17 -26.39 62.42
N VAL A 335 -39.88 -25.56 63.42
CA VAL A 335 -39.75 -24.10 63.39
C VAL A 335 -38.30 -23.66 63.16
N ASP A 336 -37.29 -24.47 63.54
CA ASP A 336 -35.87 -24.15 63.35
C ASP A 336 -35.42 -24.20 61.87
N ASP A 337 -36.06 -25.01 61.02
CA ASP A 337 -35.75 -25.01 59.57
C ASP A 337 -36.28 -23.74 58.88
N LEU A 338 -37.43 -23.20 59.31
CA LEU A 338 -37.98 -21.98 58.73
C LEU A 338 -37.23 -20.72 59.20
N LEU A 339 -36.82 -20.70 60.48
CA LEU A 339 -35.98 -19.63 61.02
C LEU A 339 -34.54 -19.74 60.54
N SER A 340 -33.98 -20.93 60.29
CA SER A 340 -32.64 -21.06 59.71
C SER A 340 -32.62 -20.70 58.23
N GLU A 341 -33.64 -21.01 57.42
CA GLU A 341 -33.71 -20.55 56.03
C GLU A 341 -33.93 -19.03 55.92
N LEU A 342 -34.78 -18.46 56.78
CA LEU A 342 -34.96 -17.00 56.86
C LEU A 342 -33.68 -16.31 57.38
N ASN A 343 -33.06 -16.85 58.42
CA ASN A 343 -31.80 -16.32 58.96
C ASN A 343 -30.63 -16.55 58.01
N ILE A 344 -30.54 -17.63 57.22
CA ILE A 344 -29.44 -17.84 56.27
C ILE A 344 -29.56 -16.85 55.11
N SER A 345 -30.76 -16.62 54.58
CA SER A 345 -30.98 -15.63 53.53
C SER A 345 -30.74 -14.20 54.04
N GLU A 346 -31.15 -13.89 55.28
CA GLU A 346 -30.90 -12.60 55.92
C GLU A 346 -29.41 -12.41 56.27
N ILE A 347 -28.73 -13.43 56.79
CA ILE A 347 -27.28 -13.43 57.06
C ILE A 347 -26.49 -13.34 55.76
N GLN A 348 -26.90 -14.00 54.68
CA GLN A 348 -26.26 -13.86 53.36
C GLN A 348 -26.45 -12.45 52.80
N LYS A 349 -27.64 -11.86 52.95
CA LYS A 349 -27.92 -10.48 52.55
C LYS A 349 -27.11 -9.48 53.38
N LEU A 350 -27.01 -9.68 54.69
CA LEU A 350 -26.17 -8.87 55.59
C LEU A 350 -24.68 -9.04 55.28
N LYS A 351 -24.20 -10.25 54.95
CA LYS A 351 -22.82 -10.47 54.48
C LYS A 351 -22.54 -9.78 53.15
N GLN A 352 -23.53 -9.76 52.25
CA GLN A 352 -23.39 -9.08 50.96
C GLN A 352 -23.41 -7.56 51.13
N GLN A 353 -24.24 -7.03 52.03
CA GLN A 353 -24.24 -5.63 52.42
C GLN A 353 -22.95 -5.23 53.16
N LEU A 354 -22.41 -6.10 54.02
CA LEU A 354 -21.13 -5.89 54.69
C LEU A 354 -19.97 -5.85 53.69
N MET A 355 -19.91 -6.82 52.76
CA MET A 355 -18.90 -6.81 51.70
C MET A 355 -19.04 -5.60 50.78
N GLN A 356 -20.26 -5.13 50.53
CA GLN A 356 -20.50 -3.91 49.75
C GLN A 356 -20.02 -2.66 50.50
N MET A 357 -20.35 -2.55 51.79
CA MET A 357 -19.85 -1.51 52.69
C MET A 357 -18.32 -1.54 52.84
N GLU A 358 -17.69 -2.72 52.86
CA GLU A 358 -16.23 -2.85 52.89
C GLU A 358 -15.58 -2.35 51.61
N ARG A 359 -16.18 -2.65 50.43
CA ARG A 359 -15.70 -2.09 49.16
C ARG A 359 -15.87 -0.58 49.10
N GLU A 360 -17.02 -0.08 49.55
CA GLU A 360 -17.29 1.37 49.61
C GLU A 360 -16.35 2.07 50.59
N LYS A 361 -16.06 1.46 51.75
CA LYS A 361 -15.06 1.97 52.70
C LYS A 361 -13.67 2.03 52.09
N VAL A 362 -13.24 1.00 51.35
CA VAL A 362 -11.93 1.00 50.67
C VAL A 362 -11.88 2.07 49.59
N ASN A 363 -12.94 2.22 48.80
CA ASN A 363 -13.03 3.27 47.78
C ASN A 363 -13.03 4.67 48.40
N LEU A 364 -13.76 4.89 49.49
CA LEU A 364 -13.77 6.16 50.22
C LEU A 364 -12.40 6.47 50.84
N LEU A 365 -11.67 5.47 51.35
CA LEU A 365 -10.31 5.65 51.84
C LEU A 365 -9.34 6.01 50.70
N SER A 366 -9.47 5.38 49.52
CA SER A 366 -8.69 5.74 48.34
C SER A 366 -8.98 7.18 47.90
N ASN A 367 -10.27 7.54 47.81
CA ASN A 367 -10.68 8.90 47.45
C ASN A 367 -10.20 9.93 48.47
N LEU A 368 -10.27 9.62 49.78
CA LEU A 368 -9.75 10.50 50.82
C LEU A 368 -8.24 10.69 50.68
N GLN A 369 -7.49 9.62 50.39
CA GLN A 369 -6.05 9.69 50.16
C GLN A 369 -5.70 10.53 48.93
N ASP A 370 -6.47 10.38 47.84
CA ASP A 370 -6.28 11.17 46.62
C ASP A 370 -6.64 12.64 46.83
N SER A 371 -7.74 12.94 47.54
CA SER A 371 -8.09 14.30 47.94
C SER A 371 -7.04 14.93 48.86
N GLN A 372 -6.49 14.16 49.80
CA GLN A 372 -5.40 14.63 50.68
C GLN A 372 -4.13 14.94 49.87
N LYS A 373 -3.78 14.10 48.89
CA LYS A 373 -2.65 14.34 47.99
C LYS A 373 -2.88 15.57 47.10
N GLN A 374 -4.11 15.77 46.60
CA GLN A 374 -4.45 16.97 45.85
C GLN A 374 -4.37 18.23 46.72
N LEU A 375 -4.78 18.16 47.98
CA LEU A 375 -4.66 19.26 48.93
C LEU A 375 -3.18 19.60 49.22
N GLU A 376 -2.32 18.60 49.38
CA GLU A 376 -0.88 18.80 49.53
C GLU A 376 -0.26 19.48 48.29
N GLN A 377 -0.66 19.07 47.09
CA GLN A 377 -0.23 19.70 45.84
C GLN A 377 -0.72 21.15 45.72
N ALA A 378 -1.99 21.41 46.07
CA ALA A 378 -2.56 22.76 46.07
C ALA A 378 -1.87 23.67 47.10
N ASN A 379 -1.57 23.16 48.30
CA ASN A 379 -0.81 23.88 49.31
C ASN A 379 0.63 24.16 48.86
N GLY A 380 1.27 23.23 48.16
CA GLY A 380 2.59 23.44 47.54
C GLY A 380 2.56 24.57 46.51
N ALA A 381 1.60 24.54 45.58
CA ALA A 381 1.42 25.60 44.58
C ALA A 381 1.09 26.95 45.23
N LEU A 382 0.24 26.97 46.26
CA LEU A 382 -0.09 28.18 47.00
C LEU A 382 1.14 28.77 47.71
N SER A 383 1.99 27.91 48.29
CA SER A 383 3.26 28.34 48.89
C SER A 383 4.20 28.94 47.85
N GLU A 384 4.31 28.35 46.66
CA GLU A 384 5.10 28.92 45.56
C GLU A 384 4.56 30.27 45.08
N HIS A 385 3.23 30.40 44.98
CA HIS A 385 2.58 31.66 44.66
C HIS A 385 2.82 32.70 45.76
N GLN A 386 2.74 32.32 47.03
CA GLN A 386 3.04 33.20 48.16
C GLN A 386 4.50 33.66 48.11
N GLU A 387 5.45 32.80 47.77
CA GLU A 387 6.85 33.19 47.61
C GLU A 387 7.04 34.17 46.44
N LYS A 388 6.39 33.94 45.30
CA LYS A 388 6.39 34.87 44.16
C LYS A 388 5.80 36.22 44.53
N VAL A 389 4.68 36.23 45.25
CA VAL A 389 4.04 37.47 45.75
C VAL A 389 4.95 38.20 46.74
N ASN A 390 5.62 37.46 47.64
CA ASN A 390 6.59 38.05 48.56
C ASN A 390 7.76 38.70 47.81
N ARG A 391 8.34 38.01 46.81
CA ARG A 391 9.40 38.57 45.95
C ARG A 391 8.94 39.82 45.18
N LEU A 392 7.72 39.79 44.63
CA LEU A 392 7.14 40.96 43.96
C LEU A 392 6.91 42.11 44.93
N THR A 393 6.46 41.83 46.15
CA THR A 393 6.24 42.83 47.22
C THR A 393 7.56 43.45 47.67
N GLU A 394 8.63 42.64 47.80
CA GLU A 394 9.98 43.12 48.07
C GLU A 394 10.49 44.02 46.94
N ASN A 395 10.30 43.61 45.68
CA ASN A 395 10.65 44.44 44.51
C ASN A 395 9.87 45.76 44.49
N LEU A 396 8.56 45.73 44.76
CA LEU A 396 7.73 46.94 44.86
C LEU A 396 8.19 47.86 45.99
N ASN A 397 8.57 47.30 47.15
CA ASN A 397 9.12 48.06 48.25
C ASN A 397 10.50 48.64 47.92
N ALA A 398 11.33 47.93 47.15
CA ALA A 398 12.59 48.46 46.63
C ALA A 398 12.36 49.62 45.66
N ILE A 399 11.39 49.50 44.74
CA ILE A 399 10.99 50.56 43.81
C ILE A 399 10.44 51.77 44.58
N ARG A 400 9.56 51.56 45.57
CA ARG A 400 9.04 52.65 46.43
C ARG A 400 10.16 53.34 47.22
N LYS A 401 11.16 52.61 47.72
CA LYS A 401 12.34 53.20 48.37
C LYS A 401 13.18 54.02 47.39
N LEU A 402 13.38 53.52 46.17
CA LEU A 402 14.06 54.26 45.11
C LEU A 402 13.28 55.52 44.71
N GLN A 403 11.95 55.43 44.61
CA GLN A 403 11.08 56.55 44.30
C GLN A 403 11.07 57.58 45.43
N ALA A 404 10.96 57.17 46.70
CA ALA A 404 11.10 58.06 47.84
C ALA A 404 12.50 58.70 47.94
N SER A 405 13.56 57.99 47.52
CA SER A 405 14.90 58.56 47.44
C SER A 405 15.01 59.60 46.30
N LYS A 406 14.36 59.35 45.16
CA LYS A 406 14.27 60.27 44.02
C LYS A 406 13.42 61.51 44.35
N GLU A 407 12.33 61.33 45.09
CA GLU A 407 11.49 62.43 45.60
C GLU A 407 12.22 63.25 46.66
N ARG A 408 13.01 62.64 47.56
CA ARG A 408 13.90 63.40 48.46
C ARG A 408 14.99 64.16 47.72
N GLN A 409 15.56 63.58 46.66
CA GLN A 409 16.53 64.27 45.80
C GLN A 409 15.87 65.44 45.05
N SER A 410 14.63 65.25 44.57
CA SER A 410 13.84 66.27 43.88
C SER A 410 13.31 67.36 44.83
N ALA A 411 12.97 67.03 46.08
CA ALA A 411 12.58 68.01 47.10
C ALA A 411 13.77 68.90 47.51
N LEU A 412 14.98 68.36 47.58
CA LEU A 412 16.21 69.14 47.81
C LEU A 412 16.55 70.08 46.65
N ASP A 413 16.18 69.73 45.41
CA ASP A 413 16.31 70.62 44.26
C ASP A 413 15.19 71.69 44.20
N ASN A 414 14.00 71.40 44.74
CA ASN A 414 12.86 72.34 44.78
C ASN A 414 12.87 73.32 45.98
N GLU A 415 13.61 73.05 47.06
CA GLU A 415 13.76 74.02 48.17
C GLU A 415 14.63 75.25 47.83
N LYS A 416 15.24 75.31 46.65
CA LYS A 416 15.88 76.54 46.14
C LYS A 416 14.94 77.49 45.42
N GLU A 417 13.69 77.10 45.17
CA GLU A 417 12.71 77.93 44.47
C GLU A 417 11.33 77.82 45.13
N ARG A 418 11.19 78.36 46.35
CA ARG A 418 9.95 79.03 46.83
C ARG A 418 10.15 79.53 48.25
N ASP A 419 10.73 80.72 48.32
CA ASP A 419 10.49 81.63 49.44
C ASP A 419 9.29 82.52 49.04
N SER A 420 8.53 82.96 50.05
CA SER A 420 7.40 83.90 50.02
C SER A 420 5.97 83.41 49.72
N HIS A 421 5.24 83.29 50.83
CA HIS A 421 4.00 84.00 51.18
C HIS A 421 2.66 83.23 51.21
N GLU A 422 2.16 83.18 52.45
CA GLU A 422 0.80 82.90 52.93
C GLU A 422 -0.27 83.69 52.17
N ASP A 423 -1.46 83.12 51.96
CA ASP A 423 -2.64 83.55 52.72
C ASP A 423 -3.78 82.50 52.63
N GLY A 424 -4.49 82.33 53.73
CA GLY A 424 -5.63 81.43 53.83
C GLY A 424 -6.91 82.16 53.51
N ASP A 425 -7.62 81.74 52.46
CA ASP A 425 -9.02 82.10 52.27
C ASP A 425 -9.82 80.91 51.72
N TYR A 426 -10.95 80.70 52.38
CA TYR A 426 -11.89 79.61 52.18
C TYR A 426 -12.67 79.84 50.87
N TYR A 427 -12.17 79.32 49.75
CA TYR A 427 -12.90 79.34 48.47
C TYR A 427 -13.89 78.17 48.40
N GLU A 428 -15.18 78.48 48.26
CA GLU A 428 -16.14 77.55 47.69
C GLU A 428 -15.63 77.11 46.31
N VAL A 429 -15.47 75.80 46.12
CA VAL A 429 -14.94 75.20 44.90
C VAL A 429 -15.95 75.41 43.77
N ASP A 430 -15.75 76.44 42.96
CA ASP A 430 -16.43 76.59 41.68
C ASP A 430 -15.95 75.46 40.74
N ILE A 431 -16.85 74.52 40.46
CA ILE A 431 -16.59 73.33 39.61
C ILE A 431 -16.18 73.73 38.17
N ASN A 432 -16.44 74.99 37.78
CA ASN A 432 -16.07 75.58 36.49
C ASN A 432 -15.08 76.75 36.62
N GLY A 433 -14.40 76.90 37.76
CA GLY A 433 -13.34 77.89 37.95
C GLY A 433 -12.20 77.72 36.92
N PRO A 434 -11.52 78.81 36.53
CA PRO A 434 -10.49 78.80 35.49
C PRO A 434 -9.37 77.78 35.75
N GLU A 435 -9.04 77.53 37.02
CA GLU A 435 -8.01 76.58 37.45
C GLU A 435 -8.41 75.12 37.18
N ILE A 436 -9.68 74.75 37.42
CA ILE A 436 -10.18 73.39 37.14
C ILE A 436 -10.30 73.17 35.63
N LEU A 437 -10.71 74.19 34.88
CA LEU A 437 -10.79 74.12 33.43
C LEU A 437 -9.39 73.99 32.79
N GLU A 438 -8.40 74.69 33.34
CA GLU A 438 -6.99 74.53 32.94
C GLU A 438 -6.48 73.10 33.23
N CYS A 439 -6.83 72.52 34.38
CA CYS A 439 -6.49 71.13 34.70
C CYS A 439 -7.15 70.13 33.74
N LYS A 440 -8.45 70.29 33.46
CA LYS A 440 -9.18 69.45 32.49
C LYS A 440 -8.59 69.57 31.08
N TYR A 441 -8.21 70.78 30.66
CA TYR A 441 -7.54 71.00 29.38
C TYR A 441 -6.16 70.35 29.34
N LYS A 442 -5.35 70.47 30.40
CA LYS A 442 -4.04 69.81 30.49
C LYS A 442 -4.15 68.27 30.42
N VAL A 443 -5.13 67.68 31.12
CA VAL A 443 -5.39 66.24 31.05
C VAL A 443 -5.81 65.83 29.64
N ALA A 444 -6.76 66.54 29.03
CA ALA A 444 -7.20 66.25 27.67
C ALA A 444 -6.06 66.40 26.63
N VAL A 445 -5.16 67.36 26.81
CA VAL A 445 -3.96 67.53 25.97
C VAL A 445 -2.96 66.40 26.18
N SER A 446 -2.78 65.93 27.42
CA SER A 446 -1.93 64.77 27.73
C SER A 446 -2.49 63.49 27.09
N GLU A 447 -3.78 63.22 27.26
CA GLU A 447 -4.48 62.08 26.65
C GLU A 447 -4.45 62.15 25.11
N ALA A 448 -4.63 63.34 24.52
CA ALA A 448 -4.48 63.52 23.08
C ALA A 448 -3.02 63.31 22.61
N GLY A 449 -2.04 63.59 23.46
CA GLY A 449 -0.63 63.29 23.23
C GLY A 449 -0.35 61.78 23.23
N GLU A 450 -0.83 61.09 24.25
CA GLU A 450 -0.73 59.62 24.39
C GLU A 450 -1.41 58.90 23.21
N LEU A 451 -2.64 59.27 22.87
CA LEU A 451 -3.36 58.72 21.72
C LEU A 451 -2.62 58.97 20.39
N LYS A 452 -1.91 60.09 20.26
CA LYS A 452 -1.12 60.40 19.06
C LYS A 452 0.14 59.53 18.99
N GLU A 453 0.76 59.22 20.11
CA GLU A 453 1.90 58.28 20.18
C GLU A 453 1.45 56.83 19.93
N GLU A 454 0.31 56.41 20.48
CA GLU A 454 -0.33 55.12 20.20
C GLU A 454 -0.66 54.97 18.71
N LEU A 455 -1.24 56.01 18.08
CA LEU A 455 -1.54 55.98 16.64
C LEU A 455 -0.25 55.91 15.81
N LYS A 456 0.82 56.57 16.25
CA LYS A 456 2.14 56.51 15.58
C LYS A 456 2.78 55.12 15.70
N THR A 457 2.73 54.51 16.87
CA THR A 457 3.26 53.15 17.10
C THR A 457 2.45 52.11 16.32
N LEU A 458 1.13 52.16 16.39
CA LEU A 458 0.24 51.27 15.63
C LEU A 458 0.46 51.39 14.12
N LYS A 459 0.70 52.61 13.60
CA LYS A 459 1.01 52.84 12.18
C LYS A 459 2.37 52.23 11.80
N ALA A 460 3.37 52.29 12.67
CA ALA A 460 4.67 51.68 12.44
C ALA A 460 4.59 50.14 12.45
N GLU A 461 3.81 49.58 13.38
CA GLU A 461 3.53 48.14 13.44
C GLU A 461 2.80 47.65 12.20
N TYR A 462 1.76 48.38 11.75
CA TYR A 462 1.05 48.07 10.51
C TYR A 462 1.99 48.07 9.29
N GLN A 463 2.87 49.08 9.19
CA GLN A 463 3.87 49.14 8.10
C GLN A 463 4.87 47.98 8.16
N SER A 464 5.30 47.58 9.36
CA SER A 464 6.18 46.42 9.54
C SER A 464 5.50 45.12 9.15
N CYS A 465 4.25 44.91 9.57
CA CYS A 465 3.44 43.77 9.18
C CYS A 465 3.20 43.73 7.66
N GLN A 466 2.95 44.90 7.04
CA GLN A 466 2.79 45.02 5.61
C GLN A 466 4.07 44.65 4.84
N SER A 467 5.24 45.14 5.28
CA SER A 467 6.53 44.76 4.67
C SER A 467 6.78 43.26 4.75
N ARG A 468 6.53 42.65 5.92
CA ARG A 468 6.67 41.19 6.10
C ARG A 468 5.72 40.42 5.17
N TYR A 469 4.49 40.88 5.03
CA TYR A 469 3.53 40.27 4.11
C TYR A 469 3.98 40.39 2.65
N ASP A 470 4.48 41.55 2.23
CA ASP A 470 4.97 41.75 0.87
C ASP A 470 6.23 40.91 0.58
N GLU A 471 7.14 40.79 1.55
CA GLU A 471 8.32 39.91 1.46
C GLU A 471 7.93 38.44 1.34
N GLU A 472 7.00 37.95 2.18
CA GLU A 472 6.46 36.59 2.09
C GLU A 472 5.72 36.36 0.77
N ARG A 473 4.93 37.33 0.28
CA ARG A 473 4.26 37.25 -1.01
C ARG A 473 5.27 37.09 -2.15
N ILE A 474 6.31 37.92 -2.18
CA ILE A 474 7.37 37.85 -3.19
C ILE A 474 8.13 36.53 -3.09
N ARG A 475 8.42 36.03 -1.87
CA ARG A 475 9.06 34.72 -1.68
C ARG A 475 8.20 33.60 -2.27
N LEU A 476 6.90 33.58 -1.95
CA LEU A 476 5.96 32.58 -2.46
C LEU A 476 5.78 32.69 -3.98
N GLU A 477 5.72 33.89 -4.55
CA GLU A 477 5.70 34.10 -6.00
C GLU A 477 6.95 33.52 -6.67
N ASN A 478 8.14 33.74 -6.09
CA ASN A 478 9.40 33.16 -6.59
C ASN A 478 9.46 31.64 -6.45
N ASP A 479 8.92 31.09 -5.36
CA ASP A 479 8.84 29.64 -5.16
C ASP A 479 7.90 29.01 -6.20
N VAL A 480 6.76 29.65 -6.48
CA VAL A 480 5.80 29.21 -7.51
C VAL A 480 6.43 29.26 -8.90
N THR A 481 7.15 30.32 -9.26
CA THR A 481 7.81 30.40 -10.57
C THR A 481 8.92 29.34 -10.69
N THR A 482 9.74 29.16 -9.66
CA THR A 482 10.81 28.15 -9.64
C THR A 482 10.26 26.73 -9.71
N LEU A 483 9.17 26.43 -9.00
CA LEU A 483 8.49 25.14 -9.08
C LEU A 483 7.84 24.93 -10.45
N GLY A 484 7.28 25.98 -11.05
CA GLY A 484 6.74 25.97 -12.42
C GLY A 484 7.81 25.62 -13.46
N GLU A 485 9.00 26.22 -13.36
CA GLU A 485 10.14 25.90 -14.23
C GLU A 485 10.60 24.44 -14.06
N LYS A 486 10.72 23.97 -12.80
CA LYS A 486 11.06 22.57 -12.51
C LYS A 486 10.03 21.61 -13.10
N LEU A 487 8.74 21.88 -12.94
CA LEU A 487 7.67 21.07 -13.54
C LEU A 487 7.77 21.06 -15.07
N ALA A 488 8.02 22.20 -15.71
CA ALA A 488 8.19 22.27 -17.16
C ALA A 488 9.39 21.42 -17.64
N THR A 489 10.50 21.41 -16.91
CA THR A 489 11.65 20.54 -17.23
C THR A 489 11.34 19.05 -17.04
N LEU A 490 10.58 18.68 -16.01
CA LEU A 490 10.13 17.31 -15.77
C LEU A 490 9.12 16.84 -16.81
N GLU A 491 8.19 17.70 -17.24
CA GLU A 491 7.27 17.39 -18.33
C GLU A 491 8.02 17.16 -19.65
N LYS A 492 9.03 18.00 -19.95
CA LYS A 492 9.85 17.85 -21.15
C LYS A 492 10.65 16.56 -21.16
N THR A 493 11.28 16.20 -20.04
CA THR A 493 12.02 14.93 -19.92
C THR A 493 11.07 13.73 -20.00
N SER A 494 9.94 13.78 -19.31
CA SER A 494 8.90 12.76 -19.41
C SER A 494 8.36 12.58 -20.84
N GLN A 495 8.25 13.66 -21.61
CA GLN A 495 7.85 13.61 -23.01
C GLN A 495 8.90 12.90 -23.88
N ILE A 496 10.19 13.21 -23.68
CA ILE A 496 11.30 12.55 -24.36
C ILE A 496 11.30 11.05 -24.04
N ASP A 497 11.14 10.68 -22.77
CA ASP A 497 11.08 9.27 -22.34
C ASP A 497 9.90 8.52 -22.99
N ARG A 498 8.73 9.17 -23.11
CA ARG A 498 7.58 8.58 -23.82
C ARG A 498 7.88 8.35 -25.30
N GLU A 499 8.56 9.28 -25.95
CA GLU A 499 8.96 9.16 -27.36
C GLU A 499 10.01 8.06 -27.56
N GLU A 500 10.98 7.94 -26.67
CA GLU A 500 11.97 6.85 -26.67
C GLU A 500 11.33 5.49 -26.45
N LYS A 501 10.42 5.39 -25.46
CA LYS A 501 9.62 4.18 -25.24
C LYS A 501 8.82 3.80 -26.50
N ALA A 502 8.15 4.76 -27.13
CA ALA A 502 7.39 4.51 -28.36
C ALA A 502 8.28 4.03 -29.52
N LYS A 503 9.52 4.55 -29.64
CA LYS A 503 10.51 4.07 -30.61
C LYS A 503 10.92 2.63 -30.32
N LEU A 504 11.27 2.32 -29.06
CA LEU A 504 11.65 0.96 -28.64
C LEU A 504 10.52 -0.05 -28.83
N GLU A 505 9.27 0.32 -28.51
CA GLU A 505 8.10 -0.53 -28.76
C GLU A 505 7.88 -0.82 -30.25
N LYS A 506 8.17 0.16 -31.12
CA LYS A 506 8.10 -0.02 -32.57
C LYS A 506 9.21 -0.95 -33.07
N GLU A 507 10.42 -0.83 -32.54
CA GLU A 507 11.53 -1.73 -32.87
C GLU A 507 11.27 -3.16 -32.38
N LEU A 508 10.75 -3.31 -31.17
CA LEU A 508 10.36 -4.60 -30.62
C LEU A 508 9.27 -5.27 -31.45
N ARG A 509 8.26 -4.51 -31.90
CA ARG A 509 7.23 -5.03 -32.83
C ARG A 509 7.84 -5.53 -34.13
N LYS A 510 8.71 -4.75 -34.77
CA LYS A 510 9.40 -5.18 -36.00
C LYS A 510 10.23 -6.45 -35.77
N LEU A 511 10.97 -6.53 -34.66
CA LEU A 511 11.74 -7.74 -34.33
C LEU A 511 10.84 -8.95 -34.06
N SER A 512 9.70 -8.74 -33.39
CA SER A 512 8.70 -9.77 -33.17
C SER A 512 8.08 -10.25 -34.47
N ASP A 513 7.80 -9.35 -35.42
CA ASP A 513 7.26 -9.70 -36.74
C ASP A 513 8.28 -10.56 -37.51
N VAL A 514 9.56 -10.16 -37.55
CA VAL A 514 10.63 -10.93 -38.19
C VAL A 514 10.87 -12.29 -37.50
N ALA A 515 10.82 -12.32 -36.16
CA ALA A 515 10.88 -13.57 -35.40
C ALA A 515 9.68 -14.48 -35.71
N GLY A 516 8.49 -13.90 -35.86
CA GLY A 516 7.28 -14.61 -36.28
C GLY A 516 7.38 -15.17 -37.69
N GLU A 517 7.86 -14.39 -38.66
CA GLU A 517 8.10 -14.81 -40.05
C GLU A 517 9.14 -15.92 -40.16
N SER A 518 10.26 -15.79 -39.42
CA SER A 518 11.31 -16.81 -39.39
C SER A 518 10.84 -18.09 -38.70
N GLN A 519 10.08 -17.99 -37.60
CA GLN A 519 9.45 -19.15 -36.95
C GLN A 519 8.39 -19.81 -37.86
N GLY A 520 7.61 -19.01 -38.59
CA GLY A 520 6.66 -19.51 -39.57
C GLY A 520 7.35 -20.28 -40.69
N SER A 521 8.41 -19.71 -41.27
CA SER A 521 9.23 -20.37 -42.30
C SER A 521 9.88 -21.66 -41.78
N LEU A 522 10.35 -21.65 -40.53
CA LEU A 522 10.90 -22.83 -39.86
C LEU A 522 9.84 -23.93 -39.66
N SER A 523 8.62 -23.55 -39.27
CA SER A 523 7.50 -24.50 -39.13
C SER A 523 7.14 -25.13 -40.47
N VAL A 524 7.07 -24.34 -41.54
CA VAL A 524 6.82 -24.87 -42.89
C VAL A 524 7.92 -25.84 -43.32
N ALA A 525 9.20 -25.48 -43.13
CA ALA A 525 10.31 -26.37 -43.44
C ALA A 525 10.27 -27.67 -42.61
N GLN A 526 9.85 -27.58 -41.34
CA GLN A 526 9.67 -28.74 -40.48
C GLN A 526 8.52 -29.64 -40.97
N ASP A 527 7.38 -29.06 -41.34
CA ASP A 527 6.22 -29.80 -41.87
C ASP A 527 6.54 -30.46 -43.22
N GLU A 528 7.29 -29.79 -44.10
CA GLU A 528 7.77 -30.35 -45.36
C GLU A 528 8.74 -31.52 -45.14
N LEU A 529 9.68 -31.40 -44.20
CA LEU A 529 10.58 -32.50 -43.84
C LEU A 529 9.81 -33.68 -43.24
N VAL A 530 8.77 -33.44 -42.43
CA VAL A 530 7.90 -34.50 -41.91
C VAL A 530 7.22 -35.20 -43.07
N THR A 531 6.63 -34.44 -44.01
CA THR A 531 5.96 -34.98 -45.20
C THR A 531 6.93 -35.80 -46.05
N PHE A 532 8.14 -35.30 -46.30
CA PHE A 532 9.19 -36.01 -47.04
C PHE A 532 9.59 -37.32 -46.35
N SER A 533 9.66 -37.33 -45.02
CA SER A 533 9.94 -38.55 -44.26
C SER A 533 8.80 -39.58 -44.32
N GLU A 534 7.55 -39.14 -44.45
CA GLU A 534 6.39 -40.01 -44.69
C GLU A 534 6.47 -40.61 -46.09
N GLU A 535 6.73 -39.79 -47.11
CA GLU A 535 6.88 -40.23 -48.51
C GLU A 535 8.02 -41.26 -48.65
N LEU A 536 9.19 -41.01 -48.05
CA LEU A 536 10.30 -41.97 -48.01
C LEU A 536 9.90 -43.30 -47.36
N ALA A 537 9.15 -43.24 -46.25
CA ALA A 537 8.66 -44.44 -45.59
C ALA A 537 7.64 -45.19 -46.47
N THR A 538 6.75 -44.49 -47.18
CA THR A 538 5.81 -45.13 -48.12
C THR A 538 6.52 -45.79 -49.29
N LEU A 539 7.53 -45.13 -49.88
CA LEU A 539 8.33 -45.66 -50.98
C LEU A 539 9.14 -46.87 -50.54
N TYR A 540 9.75 -46.83 -49.35
CA TYR A 540 10.44 -47.97 -48.76
C TYR A 540 9.52 -49.18 -48.59
N ASN A 541 8.32 -48.96 -48.03
CA ASN A 541 7.33 -50.02 -47.89
C ASN A 541 6.90 -50.59 -49.26
N HIS A 542 6.71 -49.75 -50.28
CA HIS A 542 6.34 -50.20 -51.63
C HIS A 542 7.43 -51.07 -52.26
N VAL A 543 8.70 -50.64 -52.17
CA VAL A 543 9.86 -51.40 -52.66
C VAL A 543 9.98 -52.74 -51.94
N CYS A 544 9.84 -52.77 -50.62
CA CYS A 544 9.83 -54.02 -49.84
C CYS A 544 8.68 -54.95 -50.25
N MET A 545 7.46 -54.42 -50.44
CA MET A 545 6.30 -55.20 -50.89
C MET A 545 6.51 -55.82 -52.27
N CYS A 546 7.06 -55.08 -53.24
CA CYS A 546 7.35 -55.60 -54.60
C CYS A 546 8.41 -56.73 -54.61
N ASN A 547 9.25 -56.78 -53.57
CA ASN A 547 10.30 -57.79 -53.41
C ASN A 547 9.90 -59.00 -52.55
N ASN A 548 8.67 -59.03 -52.01
CA ASN A 548 8.23 -60.02 -51.01
C ASN A 548 9.09 -60.03 -49.72
N GLU A 549 9.74 -58.91 -49.38
CA GLU A 549 10.47 -58.74 -48.12
C GLU A 549 9.57 -58.06 -47.09
N THR A 550 9.56 -58.54 -45.85
CA THR A 550 8.92 -57.81 -44.74
C THR A 550 9.71 -56.53 -44.43
N PRO A 551 9.08 -55.34 -44.52
CA PRO A 551 9.75 -54.08 -44.21
C PRO A 551 10.38 -54.12 -42.82
N ASN A 552 11.61 -53.63 -42.70
CA ASN A 552 12.33 -53.66 -41.43
C ASN A 552 11.62 -52.73 -40.42
N ARG A 553 11.19 -53.29 -39.29
CA ARG A 553 10.30 -52.64 -38.29
C ARG A 553 10.89 -51.35 -37.69
N VAL A 554 12.22 -51.21 -37.75
CA VAL A 554 13.03 -50.08 -37.26
C VAL A 554 12.62 -48.75 -37.90
N MET A 555 12.25 -48.73 -39.19
CA MET A 555 11.83 -47.51 -39.90
C MET A 555 10.44 -47.01 -39.50
N LEU A 556 9.57 -47.92 -39.06
CA LEU A 556 8.22 -47.59 -38.57
C LEU A 556 8.22 -47.19 -37.09
N ASP A 557 9.16 -47.75 -36.31
CA ASP A 557 9.23 -47.53 -34.88
C ASP A 557 9.75 -46.12 -34.56
N PHE A 558 10.74 -45.55 -35.28
CA PHE A 558 11.16 -44.15 -35.05
C PHE A 558 10.06 -43.10 -35.31
N TYR A 559 9.12 -43.40 -36.21
CA TYR A 559 7.97 -42.53 -36.51
C TYR A 559 6.87 -42.61 -35.41
N LYS A 560 6.81 -43.73 -34.68
CA LYS A 560 5.88 -43.94 -33.57
C LYS A 560 6.47 -43.62 -32.20
N GLU A 561 7.77 -43.81 -32.03
CA GLU A 561 8.50 -43.61 -30.76
C GLU A 561 8.80 -42.12 -30.49
N GLY A 562 8.67 -41.26 -31.50
CA GLY A 562 8.54 -39.81 -31.33
C GLY A 562 7.22 -39.37 -30.68
N LYS A 563 6.25 -40.28 -30.47
CA LYS A 563 5.04 -40.02 -29.68
C LYS A 563 5.20 -40.53 -28.24
N GLY A 564 6.09 -39.87 -27.49
CA GLY A 564 6.11 -39.89 -26.03
C GLY A 564 6.63 -41.17 -25.37
N GLY A 565 7.82 -41.09 -24.76
CA GLY A 565 8.31 -42.16 -23.89
C GLY A 565 9.69 -41.88 -23.32
N ARG A 566 9.74 -41.40 -22.08
CA ARG A 566 10.95 -41.43 -21.24
C ARG A 566 11.33 -42.89 -20.98
N SER A 567 12.48 -43.34 -21.47
CA SER A 567 13.28 -44.40 -20.84
C SER A 567 14.64 -44.52 -21.53
N SER A 568 15.67 -43.99 -20.88
CA SER A 568 17.07 -44.39 -21.08
C SER A 568 17.33 -45.68 -20.27
N PRO A 569 18.23 -46.55 -20.74
CA PRO A 569 19.40 -46.81 -19.89
C PRO A 569 20.73 -46.77 -20.66
N GLU A 570 21.64 -45.99 -20.09
CA GLU A 570 23.11 -46.14 -19.99
C GLU A 570 23.92 -46.91 -21.04
N GLY A 571 24.93 -46.24 -21.62
CA GLY A 571 26.00 -46.90 -22.39
C GLY A 571 27.07 -45.97 -22.97
N ARG A 572 27.94 -45.40 -22.11
CA ARG A 572 29.29 -44.86 -22.35
C ARG A 572 29.72 -44.37 -23.77
N GLY A 573 29.94 -43.06 -23.85
CA GLY A 573 31.30 -42.50 -24.01
C GLY A 573 31.84 -42.22 -25.42
N ARG A 574 32.01 -40.93 -25.77
CA ARG A 574 33.30 -40.20 -25.79
C ARG A 574 33.19 -38.85 -26.52
N ARG A 575 33.72 -37.82 -25.83
CA ARG A 575 34.30 -36.54 -26.32
C ARG A 575 33.38 -35.36 -26.69
N SER A 576 33.37 -34.40 -25.76
CA SER A 576 33.20 -32.93 -25.87
C SER A 576 34.30 -32.27 -26.75
N PRO A 577 34.40 -30.91 -26.95
CA PRO A 577 33.63 -29.78 -26.36
C PRO A 577 33.31 -28.59 -27.33
N ILE A 578 32.25 -27.81 -27.08
CA ILE A 578 32.26 -26.35 -27.32
C ILE A 578 31.49 -25.67 -26.18
N LEU A 579 32.18 -24.74 -25.53
CA LEU A 579 31.71 -23.87 -24.45
C LEU A 579 30.98 -22.66 -25.04
N LEU A 580 29.78 -22.36 -24.55
CA LEU A 580 29.31 -20.98 -24.39
C LEU A 580 28.58 -20.85 -23.03
N THR A 581 29.34 -20.31 -22.09
CA THR A 581 28.97 -19.35 -21.03
C THR A 581 27.55 -19.44 -20.47
N ARG A 582 27.40 -20.14 -19.34
CA ARG A 582 26.29 -19.91 -18.40
C ARG A 582 26.87 -19.66 -17.01
N GLY A 583 27.03 -18.38 -16.68
CA GLY A 583 27.39 -17.91 -15.35
C GLY A 583 26.17 -17.93 -14.42
N LEU A 584 26.31 -18.71 -13.34
CA LEU A 584 26.08 -18.31 -11.95
C LEU A 584 24.86 -17.42 -11.62
N PHE A 585 23.78 -18.05 -11.17
CA PHE A 585 23.03 -17.64 -9.98
C PHE A 585 22.51 -18.91 -9.28
N PRO A 586 22.83 -19.13 -7.99
CA PRO A 586 22.19 -20.16 -7.17
C PRO A 586 20.94 -19.58 -6.51
N GLU A 587 19.80 -20.24 -6.65
CA GLU A 587 18.63 -19.96 -5.80
C GLU A 587 18.08 -21.28 -5.23
N PRO A 588 17.81 -21.35 -3.91
CA PRO A 588 17.59 -22.59 -3.19
C PRO A 588 16.10 -22.97 -3.08
N GLY A 589 15.91 -24.14 -2.47
CA GLY A 589 14.68 -24.89 -2.26
C GLY A 589 13.40 -24.13 -1.89
N LYS A 590 12.31 -24.65 -2.45
CA LYS A 590 10.93 -24.42 -2.04
C LYS A 590 10.65 -25.01 -0.66
N ALA A 591 10.02 -24.23 0.23
CA ALA A 591 9.02 -24.71 1.18
C ALA A 591 8.12 -23.53 1.62
N ASP A 592 6.81 -23.76 1.47
CA ASP A 592 5.65 -23.20 2.19
C ASP A 592 5.52 -21.69 2.44
N LEU A 593 4.45 -21.09 1.90
CA LEU A 593 3.26 -20.70 2.69
C LEU A 593 2.17 -20.06 1.82
N SER A 594 0.94 -20.34 2.25
CA SER A 594 -0.36 -19.97 1.71
C SER A 594 -0.83 -18.60 2.19
N ASP A 595 -1.80 -18.02 1.47
CA ASP A 595 -2.72 -16.90 1.80
C ASP A 595 -2.12 -15.49 1.94
N GLY A 596 -2.72 -14.40 1.42
CA GLY A 596 -4.04 -14.17 0.84
C GLY A 596 -4.11 -12.79 0.15
N ALA A 597 -5.10 -12.63 -0.73
CA ALA A 597 -5.29 -11.58 -1.76
C ALA A 597 -5.75 -10.19 -1.21
N PRO A 598 -6.39 -9.27 -1.99
CA PRO A 598 -6.45 -9.00 -3.45
C PRO A 598 -6.36 -7.48 -3.82
N SER A 599 -6.16 -7.13 -5.11
CA SER A 599 -6.82 -5.99 -5.80
C SER A 599 -6.35 -5.79 -7.26
N PRO A 600 -7.15 -5.12 -8.13
CA PRO A 600 -7.53 -5.71 -9.43
C PRO A 600 -7.23 -4.84 -10.68
N VAL A 601 -7.55 -5.42 -11.84
CA VAL A 601 -7.81 -4.79 -13.15
C VAL A 601 -6.59 -4.35 -13.99
N SER A 602 -6.25 -5.14 -15.00
CA SER A 602 -6.37 -4.69 -16.40
C SER A 602 -6.40 -5.87 -17.36
N SER A 603 -7.41 -5.85 -18.21
CA SER A 603 -7.82 -6.80 -19.21
C SER A 603 -7.02 -6.66 -20.52
N GLN A 604 -6.44 -7.76 -21.02
CA GLN A 604 -6.53 -8.12 -22.44
C GLN A 604 -6.20 -9.61 -22.68
N PRO A 605 -6.89 -10.27 -23.63
CA PRO A 605 -6.85 -11.72 -23.80
C PRO A 605 -5.76 -12.14 -24.78
N SER A 606 -4.92 -13.11 -24.40
CA SER A 606 -4.08 -13.85 -25.35
C SER A 606 -4.65 -15.26 -25.53
N PRO A 607 -4.74 -15.76 -26.76
CA PRO A 607 -5.53 -16.93 -27.07
C PRO A 607 -4.86 -18.21 -26.56
N VAL A 608 -5.74 -19.10 -26.10
CA VAL A 608 -5.54 -20.50 -25.77
C VAL A 608 -4.45 -21.14 -26.65
N SER A 609 -3.29 -21.41 -26.06
CA SER A 609 -2.28 -22.29 -26.66
C SER A 609 -2.69 -23.73 -26.39
N ASP A 610 -3.49 -24.27 -27.28
CA ASP A 610 -3.89 -25.67 -27.30
C ASP A 610 -2.65 -26.55 -27.53
N HIS A 611 -2.40 -27.48 -26.59
CA HIS A 611 -1.59 -28.71 -26.71
C HIS A 611 -0.55 -28.75 -27.85
N ARG A 612 0.52 -27.95 -27.78
CA ARG A 612 1.67 -28.13 -28.69
C ARG A 612 2.33 -29.48 -28.38
N ARG A 613 2.11 -30.48 -29.24
CA ARG A 613 3.12 -31.52 -29.50
C ARG A 613 4.42 -30.80 -29.77
N GLU A 614 5.45 -31.04 -28.98
CA GLU A 614 6.78 -30.51 -29.28
C GLU A 614 7.19 -31.03 -30.67
N PRO A 615 7.31 -30.13 -31.66
CA PRO A 615 7.71 -30.52 -33.00
C PRO A 615 9.15 -31.05 -32.94
N MET A 616 9.39 -32.24 -33.49
CA MET A 616 10.70 -32.90 -33.46
C MET A 616 11.78 -32.01 -34.10
N ASN A 617 12.83 -31.66 -33.36
CA ASN A 617 13.89 -30.74 -33.81
C ASN A 617 14.37 -31.08 -35.25
N ILE A 618 14.50 -30.07 -36.12
CA ILE A 618 14.92 -30.23 -37.53
C ILE A 618 16.19 -31.08 -37.66
N TYR A 619 17.15 -30.94 -36.74
CA TYR A 619 18.36 -31.78 -36.75
C TYR A 619 18.05 -33.27 -36.59
N ASN A 620 17.05 -33.63 -35.77
CA ASN A 620 16.59 -34.99 -35.60
C ASN A 620 15.83 -35.48 -36.84
N LEU A 621 15.00 -34.62 -37.44
CA LEU A 621 14.25 -34.93 -38.65
C LEU A 621 15.18 -35.24 -39.83
N VAL A 622 16.20 -34.42 -40.04
CA VAL A 622 17.21 -34.62 -41.08
C VAL A 622 18.03 -35.88 -40.82
N ALA A 623 18.33 -36.20 -39.56
CA ALA A 623 19.01 -37.45 -39.21
C ALA A 623 18.15 -38.69 -39.55
N ILE A 624 16.86 -38.64 -39.22
CA ILE A 624 15.88 -39.70 -39.56
C ILE A 624 15.80 -39.87 -41.08
N ILE A 625 15.62 -38.79 -41.84
CA ILE A 625 15.55 -38.83 -43.31
C ILE A 625 16.82 -39.42 -43.92
N ARG A 626 18.00 -39.05 -43.42
CA ARG A 626 19.27 -39.63 -43.90
C ARG A 626 19.33 -41.14 -43.66
N ASP A 627 18.82 -41.62 -42.53
CA ASP A 627 18.76 -43.05 -42.23
C ASP A 627 17.72 -43.77 -43.11
N GLN A 628 16.57 -43.13 -43.32
CA GLN A 628 15.52 -43.61 -44.22
C GLN A 628 16.01 -43.79 -45.65
N ILE A 629 16.78 -42.84 -46.17
CA ILE A 629 17.39 -42.91 -47.51
C ILE A 629 18.35 -44.09 -47.62
N LYS A 630 19.20 -44.34 -46.61
CA LYS A 630 20.13 -45.47 -46.62
C LYS A 630 19.40 -46.81 -46.68
N HIS A 631 18.35 -46.97 -45.88
CA HIS A 631 17.53 -48.18 -45.90
C HIS A 631 16.79 -48.37 -47.22
N LEU A 632 16.30 -47.28 -47.82
CA LEU A 632 15.70 -47.31 -49.14
C LEU A 632 16.70 -47.70 -50.23
N GLN A 633 17.91 -47.15 -50.20
CA GLN A 633 18.98 -47.52 -51.14
C GLN A 633 19.27 -49.02 -51.09
N LEU A 634 19.43 -49.58 -49.89
CA LEU A 634 19.66 -51.02 -49.71
C LEU A 634 18.49 -51.88 -50.24
N ALA A 635 17.24 -51.44 -50.04
CA ALA A 635 16.08 -52.15 -50.55
C ALA A 635 15.98 -52.07 -52.08
N VAL A 636 16.31 -50.93 -52.68
CA VAL A 636 16.37 -50.76 -54.13
C VAL A 636 17.49 -51.60 -54.74
N ASP A 637 18.69 -51.60 -54.16
CA ASP A 637 19.80 -52.44 -54.62
C ASP A 637 19.42 -53.93 -54.63
N ARG A 638 18.75 -54.41 -53.57
CA ARG A 638 18.17 -55.76 -53.55
C ARG A 638 17.10 -55.99 -54.61
N THR A 639 16.24 -55.00 -54.87
CA THR A 639 15.25 -55.07 -55.96
C THR A 639 15.94 -55.30 -57.29
N THR A 640 17.03 -54.59 -57.55
CA THR A 640 17.80 -54.72 -58.80
C THR A 640 18.54 -56.05 -58.91
N GLU A 641 18.98 -56.61 -57.79
CA GLU A 641 19.59 -57.94 -57.77
C GLU A 641 18.54 -59.04 -57.99
N LEU A 642 17.38 -58.93 -57.34
CA LEU A 642 16.24 -59.82 -57.54
C LEU A 642 15.68 -59.73 -58.96
N SER A 643 15.68 -58.56 -59.60
CA SER A 643 15.24 -58.41 -60.98
C SER A 643 16.23 -59.07 -61.95
N ARG A 644 17.55 -58.96 -61.73
CA ARG A 644 18.55 -59.76 -62.46
C ARG A 644 18.32 -61.26 -62.27
N GLN A 645 18.06 -61.70 -61.04
CA GLN A 645 17.75 -63.10 -60.75
C GLN A 645 16.45 -63.55 -61.42
N ARG A 646 15.39 -62.73 -61.43
CA ARG A 646 14.12 -63.04 -62.11
C ARG A 646 14.27 -63.07 -63.63
N VAL A 647 15.08 -62.19 -64.23
CA VAL A 647 15.42 -62.26 -65.66
C VAL A 647 16.19 -63.54 -65.98
N ALA A 648 17.09 -63.98 -65.09
CA ALA A 648 17.74 -65.29 -65.18
C ALA A 648 16.79 -66.48 -64.90
N SER A 649 15.71 -66.27 -64.14
CA SER A 649 14.70 -67.29 -63.80
C SER A 649 13.58 -67.41 -64.83
N LEU A 650 13.30 -66.35 -65.60
CA LEU A 650 12.31 -66.32 -66.68
C LEU A 650 12.70 -67.18 -67.88
N GLU A 651 13.94 -67.66 -67.92
CA GLU A 651 14.36 -68.76 -68.81
C GLU A 651 13.80 -70.12 -68.37
N LEU A 652 13.10 -70.23 -67.23
CA LEU A 652 12.55 -71.49 -66.70
C LEU A 652 11.15 -71.37 -66.02
N GLY A 653 10.09 -71.21 -66.83
CA GLY A 653 8.76 -71.81 -66.58
C GLY A 653 7.75 -71.12 -65.62
N SER A 654 6.60 -70.71 -66.16
CA SER A 654 5.37 -70.32 -65.42
C SER A 654 4.44 -71.53 -65.20
N VAL A 655 3.55 -71.48 -64.19
CA VAL A 655 2.17 -72.07 -64.17
C VAL A 655 1.43 -71.98 -62.80
N ALA A 656 2.06 -71.64 -61.66
CA ALA A 656 1.41 -71.77 -60.33
C ALA A 656 0.82 -70.48 -59.69
N ASP A 657 0.15 -69.60 -60.45
CA ASP A 657 -0.17 -68.23 -59.97
C ASP A 657 -1.65 -67.95 -59.58
N LYS A 658 -2.61 -68.70 -60.11
CA LYS A 658 -4.03 -68.29 -60.05
C LYS A 658 -4.71 -68.45 -58.68
N ASP A 659 -4.35 -69.47 -57.89
CA ASP A 659 -4.99 -69.69 -56.58
C ASP A 659 -4.40 -68.78 -55.47
N LYS A 660 -3.15 -68.33 -55.66
CA LYS A 660 -2.51 -67.35 -54.78
C LYS A 660 -3.12 -65.95 -54.97
N GLU A 661 -3.46 -65.59 -56.21
CA GLU A 661 -4.17 -64.34 -56.52
C GLU A 661 -5.55 -64.26 -55.85
N ALA A 662 -6.34 -65.33 -55.89
CA ALA A 662 -7.67 -65.34 -55.28
C ALA A 662 -7.65 -65.16 -53.75
N CYS A 663 -6.73 -65.84 -53.05
CA CYS A 663 -6.54 -65.65 -51.60
C CYS A 663 -6.03 -64.24 -51.26
N MET A 664 -5.20 -63.66 -52.11
CA MET A 664 -4.67 -62.31 -51.94
C MET A 664 -5.77 -61.26 -52.06
N GLU A 665 -6.72 -61.46 -53.00
CA GLU A 665 -7.86 -60.57 -53.19
C GLU A 665 -8.79 -60.53 -51.97
N GLU A 666 -9.02 -61.67 -51.31
CA GLU A 666 -9.83 -61.76 -50.09
C GLU A 666 -9.16 -61.10 -48.88
N ILE A 667 -7.84 -61.26 -48.74
CA ILE A 667 -7.03 -60.55 -47.73
C ILE A 667 -7.09 -59.04 -47.94
N LEU A 668 -7.05 -58.56 -49.19
CA LEU A 668 -7.16 -57.14 -49.51
C LEU A 668 -8.54 -56.58 -49.17
N LYS A 669 -9.62 -57.32 -49.45
CA LYS A 669 -10.99 -56.94 -49.06
C LYS A 669 -11.14 -56.80 -47.54
N LEU A 670 -10.63 -57.77 -46.77
CA LEU A 670 -10.67 -57.71 -45.30
C LEU A 670 -9.81 -56.57 -44.73
N LYS A 671 -8.64 -56.29 -45.31
CA LYS A 671 -7.81 -55.15 -44.92
C LYS A 671 -8.48 -53.81 -45.19
N SER A 672 -9.16 -53.67 -46.33
CA SER A 672 -9.96 -52.49 -46.68
C SER A 672 -11.08 -52.25 -45.66
N LEU A 673 -11.86 -53.29 -45.35
CA LEU A 673 -12.94 -53.20 -44.37
C LEU A 673 -12.45 -52.84 -42.95
N LEU A 674 -11.32 -53.41 -42.54
CA LEU A 674 -10.67 -53.07 -41.26
C LEU A 674 -10.21 -51.61 -41.24
N SER A 675 -9.69 -51.09 -42.36
CA SER A 675 -9.29 -49.69 -42.51
C SER A 675 -10.49 -48.75 -42.35
N THR A 676 -11.60 -49.02 -43.04
CA THR A 676 -12.83 -48.23 -42.91
C THR A 676 -13.37 -48.23 -41.48
N LYS A 677 -13.31 -49.37 -40.77
CA LYS A 677 -13.73 -49.45 -39.36
C LYS A 677 -12.83 -48.64 -38.43
N ARG A 678 -11.52 -48.61 -38.68
CA ARG A 678 -10.57 -47.77 -37.91
C ARG A 678 -10.83 -46.29 -38.14
N GLU A 679 -11.13 -45.89 -39.37
CA GLU A 679 -11.47 -44.52 -39.73
C GLU A 679 -12.79 -44.07 -39.07
N GLN A 680 -13.82 -44.91 -39.09
CA GLN A 680 -15.08 -44.64 -38.37
C GLN A 680 -14.87 -44.41 -36.86
N ILE A 681 -13.99 -45.20 -36.22
CA ILE A 681 -13.62 -45.02 -34.81
C ILE A 681 -12.88 -43.70 -34.59
N ALA A 682 -11.99 -43.31 -35.50
CA ALA A 682 -11.29 -42.02 -35.42
C ALA A 682 -12.28 -40.84 -35.51
N THR A 683 -13.22 -40.88 -36.46
CA THR A 683 -14.25 -39.85 -36.62
C THR A 683 -15.13 -39.74 -35.37
N LEU A 684 -15.59 -40.86 -34.81
CA LEU A 684 -16.37 -40.86 -33.57
C LEU A 684 -15.59 -40.26 -32.39
N ARG A 685 -14.29 -40.56 -32.26
CA ARG A 685 -13.44 -39.95 -31.23
C ARG A 685 -13.32 -38.44 -31.40
N THR A 686 -13.20 -37.94 -32.62
CA THR A 686 -13.16 -36.50 -32.91
C THR A 686 -14.46 -35.81 -32.54
N VAL A 687 -15.61 -36.39 -32.92
CA VAL A 687 -16.94 -35.85 -32.56
C VAL A 687 -17.14 -35.85 -31.05
N LEU A 688 -16.75 -36.92 -30.35
CA LEU A 688 -16.83 -36.96 -28.88
C LEU A 688 -15.92 -35.91 -28.22
N LYS A 689 -14.73 -35.66 -28.78
CA LYS A 689 -13.83 -34.62 -28.28
C LYS A 689 -14.42 -33.23 -28.48
N ALA A 690 -15.04 -32.96 -29.63
CA ALA A 690 -15.74 -31.71 -29.89
C ALA A 690 -16.92 -31.50 -28.93
N ASN A 691 -17.77 -32.52 -28.74
CA ASN A 691 -18.89 -32.45 -27.79
C ASN A 691 -18.41 -32.19 -26.35
N LYS A 692 -17.32 -32.83 -25.93
CA LYS A 692 -16.70 -32.58 -24.61
C LYS A 692 -16.28 -31.10 -24.49
N GLN A 693 -15.58 -30.57 -25.49
CA GLN A 693 -15.13 -29.18 -25.50
C GLN A 693 -16.31 -28.20 -25.46
N THR A 694 -17.38 -28.46 -26.22
CA THR A 694 -18.60 -27.64 -26.19
C THR A 694 -19.25 -27.66 -24.80
N ALA A 695 -19.31 -28.82 -24.13
CA ALA A 695 -19.84 -28.91 -22.77
C ALA A 695 -18.98 -28.16 -21.75
N GLU A 696 -17.65 -28.24 -21.86
CA GLU A 696 -16.72 -27.51 -20.99
C GLU A 696 -16.87 -25.98 -21.16
N ILE A 697 -17.00 -25.49 -22.40
CA ILE A 697 -17.24 -24.07 -22.68
C ILE A 697 -18.59 -23.63 -22.11
N ALA A 698 -19.66 -24.41 -22.29
CA ALA A 698 -20.97 -24.09 -21.74
C ALA A 698 -20.95 -24.02 -20.20
N LEU A 699 -20.27 -24.95 -19.54
CA LEU A 699 -20.08 -24.93 -18.08
C LEU A 699 -19.27 -23.73 -17.62
N SER A 700 -18.19 -23.37 -18.33
CA SER A 700 -17.39 -22.18 -18.03
C SER A 700 -18.22 -20.90 -18.13
N ASN A 701 -19.04 -20.78 -19.17
CA ASN A 701 -19.94 -19.64 -19.35
C ASN A 701 -21.00 -19.54 -18.26
N LEU A 702 -21.60 -20.68 -17.88
CA LEU A 702 -22.61 -20.70 -16.82
C LEU A 702 -21.99 -20.33 -15.46
N LYS A 703 -20.78 -20.82 -15.18
CA LYS A 703 -20.01 -20.46 -13.98
C LYS A 703 -19.70 -18.96 -13.93
N SER A 704 -19.22 -18.40 -15.04
CA SER A 704 -18.93 -16.97 -15.15
C SER A 704 -20.19 -16.12 -14.92
N LYS A 705 -21.32 -16.50 -15.53
CA LYS A 705 -22.60 -15.81 -15.33
C LYS A 705 -23.06 -15.84 -13.87
N TYR A 706 -22.93 -17.00 -13.21
CA TYR A 706 -23.27 -17.14 -11.79
C TYR A 706 -22.40 -16.25 -10.89
N GLU A 707 -21.07 -16.23 -11.10
CA GLU A 707 -20.18 -15.36 -10.31
C GLU A 707 -20.48 -13.87 -10.54
N ASN A 708 -20.82 -13.46 -11.77
CA ASN A 708 -21.22 -12.08 -12.06
C ASN A 708 -22.55 -11.71 -11.38
N GLU A 709 -23.56 -12.57 -11.42
CA GLU A 709 -24.83 -12.34 -10.72
C GLU A 709 -24.63 -12.29 -9.21
N LYS A 710 -23.80 -13.18 -8.65
CA LYS A 710 -23.43 -13.16 -7.24
C LYS A 710 -22.71 -11.87 -6.84
N ALA A 711 -21.81 -11.36 -7.67
CA ALA A 711 -21.14 -10.08 -7.44
C ALA A 711 -22.15 -8.92 -7.43
N MET A 712 -23.06 -8.85 -8.41
CA MET A 712 -24.12 -7.84 -8.46
C MET A 712 -25.06 -7.90 -7.24
N VAL A 713 -25.45 -9.09 -6.81
CA VAL A 713 -26.28 -9.28 -5.60
C VAL A 713 -25.53 -8.81 -4.35
N THR A 714 -24.23 -9.10 -4.26
CA THR A 714 -23.40 -8.66 -3.12
C THR A 714 -23.27 -7.15 -3.08
N GLU A 715 -23.04 -6.50 -4.23
CA GLU A 715 -22.95 -5.05 -4.34
C GLU A 715 -24.27 -4.36 -4.00
N THR A 716 -25.40 -4.87 -4.51
CA THR A 716 -26.73 -4.34 -4.19
C THR A 716 -27.09 -4.50 -2.72
N MET A 717 -26.78 -5.64 -2.10
CA MET A 717 -26.92 -5.80 -0.64
C MET A 717 -26.06 -4.80 0.15
N MET A 718 -24.84 -4.53 -0.30
CA MET A 718 -23.96 -3.54 0.34
C MET A 718 -24.52 -2.13 0.23
N LYS A 719 -25.04 -1.74 -0.95
CA LYS A 719 -25.72 -0.45 -1.14
C LYS A 719 -26.93 -0.28 -0.23
N LEU A 720 -27.81 -1.29 -0.16
CA LEU A 720 -28.98 -1.27 0.72
C LEU A 720 -28.59 -1.16 2.21
N ARG A 721 -27.50 -1.80 2.64
CA ARG A 721 -26.98 -1.66 4.02
C ARG A 721 -26.48 -0.24 4.29
N ASN A 722 -25.81 0.38 3.33
CA ASN A 722 -25.33 1.76 3.46
C ASN A 722 -26.48 2.77 3.48
N GLU A 723 -27.47 2.62 2.61
CA GLU A 723 -28.69 3.44 2.61
C GLU A 723 -29.47 3.30 3.91
N LEU A 724 -29.62 2.07 4.44
CA LEU A 724 -30.24 1.84 5.74
C LEU A 724 -29.47 2.52 6.87
N LYS A 725 -28.13 2.55 6.80
CA LYS A 725 -27.31 3.25 7.79
C LYS A 725 -27.53 4.75 7.73
N ALA A 726 -27.53 5.35 6.54
CA ALA A 726 -27.80 6.77 6.35
C ALA A 726 -29.20 7.16 6.86
N LEU A 727 -30.23 6.37 6.55
CA LEU A 727 -31.59 6.60 7.04
C LEU A 727 -31.69 6.51 8.57
N LYS A 728 -30.89 5.66 9.22
CA LYS A 728 -30.82 5.61 10.70
C LYS A 728 -30.14 6.84 11.29
N GLU A 729 -29.09 7.34 10.65
CA GLU A 729 -28.40 8.57 11.04
C GLU A 729 -29.34 9.78 10.89
N ASP A 730 -30.07 9.86 9.79
CA ASP A 730 -31.09 10.90 9.57
C ASP A 730 -32.21 10.80 10.60
N ALA A 731 -32.74 9.61 10.88
CA ALA A 731 -33.76 9.41 11.91
C ALA A 731 -33.28 9.81 13.32
N ALA A 732 -32.03 9.50 13.66
CA ALA A 732 -31.41 9.94 14.92
C ALA A 732 -31.29 11.47 14.96
N THR A 733 -30.92 12.10 13.85
CA THR A 733 -30.81 13.56 13.71
C THR A 733 -32.18 14.22 13.86
N PHE A 734 -33.22 13.69 13.21
CA PHE A 734 -34.60 14.16 13.39
C PHE A 734 -35.11 13.97 14.82
N SER A 735 -34.76 12.85 15.47
CA SER A 735 -35.11 12.62 16.88
C SER A 735 -34.43 13.65 17.80
N SER A 736 -33.16 13.98 17.55
CA SER A 736 -32.42 15.01 18.27
C SER A 736 -33.03 16.41 18.06
N LEU A 737 -33.33 16.77 16.81
CA LEU A 737 -34.03 18.03 16.47
C LEU A 737 -35.39 18.11 17.15
N ARG A 738 -36.19 17.03 17.12
CA ARG A 738 -37.49 16.98 17.79
C ARG A 738 -37.36 17.13 19.30
N ALA A 739 -36.35 16.51 19.92
CA ALA A 739 -36.06 16.70 21.33
C ALA A 739 -35.68 18.15 21.65
N MET A 740 -34.85 18.79 20.80
CA MET A 740 -34.51 20.21 20.91
C MET A 740 -35.73 21.14 20.79
N PHE A 741 -36.66 20.86 19.88
CA PHE A 741 -37.88 21.65 19.75
C PHE A 741 -38.81 21.44 20.96
N ALA A 742 -38.94 20.21 21.46
CA ALA A 742 -39.73 19.92 22.65
C ALA A 742 -39.19 20.61 23.91
N THR A 743 -37.86 20.68 24.10
CA THR A 743 -37.26 21.41 25.21
C THR A 743 -37.47 22.92 25.07
N ARG A 744 -37.41 23.46 23.84
CA ARG A 744 -37.67 24.87 23.57
C ARG A 744 -39.14 25.27 23.80
N GLU A 745 -40.10 24.44 23.40
CA GLU A 745 -41.53 24.69 23.70
C GLU A 745 -41.85 24.53 25.19
N SER A 746 -41.21 23.58 25.88
CA SER A 746 -41.33 23.43 27.34
C SER A 746 -40.75 24.64 28.07
N GLY A 747 -39.65 25.21 27.57
CA GLY A 747 -39.07 26.46 28.09
C GLY A 747 -39.99 27.66 27.90
N CYS A 748 -40.61 27.81 26.72
CA CYS A 748 -41.56 28.89 26.46
C CYS A 748 -42.86 28.75 27.27
N THR A 749 -43.40 27.56 27.43
CA THR A 749 -44.62 27.35 28.25
C THR A 749 -44.39 27.64 29.73
N HIS A 750 -43.17 27.45 30.24
CA HIS A 750 -42.78 27.87 31.59
C HIS A 750 -42.64 29.39 31.77
N THR A 751 -42.22 30.13 30.73
CA THR A 751 -42.16 31.61 30.79
C THR A 751 -43.56 32.22 30.73
N TRP A 752 -44.47 31.71 29.89
CA TRP A 752 -45.85 32.23 29.80
C TRP A 752 -46.71 31.94 31.04
N ARG A 753 -46.42 30.87 31.81
CA ARG A 753 -47.12 30.57 33.08
C ARG A 753 -46.63 31.42 34.26
N ARG A 754 -45.51 32.13 34.12
CA ARG A 754 -44.91 32.94 35.20
C ARG A 754 -45.29 34.43 35.12
N GLU A 755 -45.94 34.85 34.03
CA GLU A 755 -46.42 36.23 33.81
C GLU A 755 -47.96 36.36 33.82
N GLY A 756 -48.68 35.34 34.29
CA GLY A 756 -50.15 35.33 34.42
C GLY A 756 -50.61 35.45 35.87
#